data_AF-A0A931AQA1-F1
#
_entry.id   AF-A0A931AQA1-F1
#
_cell.length_a   1.000
_cell.length_b   1.000
_cell.length_c   1.000
_cell.angle_alpha   90.00
_cell.angle_beta   90.00
_cell.angle_gamma   90.00
#
_symmetry.space_group_name_H-M   'P 1'
#
loop_
_entity.id
_entity.type
_entity.pdbx_description
1 polymer ?
#
loop_
_entity_poly.entity_id
_entity_poly.type
_entity_poly.pdbx_seq_one_letter_code
_entity_poly.pdbx_strand_id
1 'polypeptide(L)'
;MAPIEYEFPVSPAQARLLVLDQLNPGTAQYNVPLAFAVRGDFDPDVFGACLDTAVAGHESLRTVFRAYDGAYLQVVAAEAKAALRIERDVPAAAAHGLLRAAAEEPFDLAAGPLLRCHVYALDDGTHRILLTAHHLVCDGWSLRLLLRELSDTYRTLTGSPRPVQEDPAPAGVQYPDYAAWQRERIDSGALDGAVAFWAESLRDAPGVLALPTDHPRPAVQSTAGGVTPLRLPADTRERLAKVAAERDATPFMALFAAFAAFLARVSGQRDLVVAVPVSGRDHPDLQGVIGLLANTLAVRADLSGDPSFLDLVGRVRERLVAAQPYQDAPFEAVVEAVAPGRELSHDPLVQVMFAYDDDTRLLLDLPGATAERVELLLDDAKFDLLMNVERGPGGLSAQFVHRADLFTPGTVRHWARAFETLLDGLLDRPGEPVTAAALLPEEDRRLILDVWNRTAAPTPARLVPDLIADRALERPNAIALVSGPATRTSGPAAGHASSPPAAQASDPTTEQVSGPAAAHASSPVAAQTSGPAVLTYRELLDRADRLAARLRAAGVGPGVPVGLCLPRGADMVVAAVAVLRAGGAYVPLDPGHPPARLKFMIGDAGIRLVLAAEPMDLDAGTQVVLTSEPRNPDAGTRAVLTQEPRNPGAPAAEVRDAPIEPIGPVLTAQPAPGDVAYILYTSGSTGTPKGVAVEHRALLNLATAVRAQFPVTGEDRVLQYVSFGFDVAVSDVVFTLVAGAELHVAAESERLGDDLYARLRDSRITYAFLPPSAAMSLPCPPDALPDLRTLAIGGEACPAELVERWATPARRVVDAYGPTETTVYATTADLVPGRPVVIGRPVANGRAYVLDDRLRPVPVGLVGEIYLAGAGVARGYANRPGLTAERFVADPYGPPGGRMYRTGDLGRYDAGGVLSYLGRVDTQVKLRGFRVELGEVETVLAAHPRVAVAAATLRGDSLAVYVVPASGEPPPAWELRAWLGERLPGYMVPDAVVFLDELPVNRSGKVDR
;
A
#
# COMPACT_ATOMS: atom_id res chain seq x y z
N MET A 1 47.08 46.66 10.95
CA MET A 1 46.92 45.68 12.04
C MET A 1 45.84 44.73 11.59
N ALA A 2 46.11 43.42 11.56
CA ALA A 2 45.05 42.44 11.32
C ALA A 2 44.03 42.54 12.47
N PRO A 3 42.72 42.39 12.21
CA PRO A 3 41.72 42.37 13.27
C PRO A 3 42.06 41.27 14.29
N ILE A 4 41.86 41.56 15.57
CA ILE A 4 42.04 40.56 16.64
C ILE A 4 40.86 39.60 16.54
N GLU A 5 41.14 38.35 16.19
CA GLU A 5 40.17 37.26 16.13
C GLU A 5 40.50 36.26 17.25
N TYR A 6 39.47 35.75 17.94
CA TYR A 6 39.60 34.70 18.97
C TYR A 6 39.05 33.39 18.42
N GLU A 7 39.74 32.28 18.68
CA GLU A 7 39.38 30.95 18.19
C GLU A 7 38.88 30.08 19.34
N PHE A 8 37.70 29.47 19.17
CA PHE A 8 37.09 28.55 20.13
C PHE A 8 36.65 27.25 19.45
N PRO A 9 36.59 26.11 20.17
CA PRO A 9 36.02 24.90 19.63
C PRO A 9 34.52 25.05 19.37
N VAL A 10 33.99 24.33 18.39
CA VAL A 10 32.54 24.22 18.16
C VAL A 10 31.89 23.26 19.16
N SER A 11 30.64 23.55 19.55
CA SER A 11 29.81 22.60 20.31
C SER A 11 29.43 21.39 19.45
N PRO A 12 29.04 20.23 20.03
CA PRO A 12 28.54 19.09 19.26
C PRO A 12 27.36 19.43 18.35
N ALA A 13 26.42 20.25 18.84
CA ALA A 13 25.26 20.70 18.06
C ALA A 13 25.70 21.55 16.84
N GLN A 14 26.65 22.46 17.03
CA GLN A 14 27.22 23.23 15.92
C GLN A 14 27.98 22.32 14.94
N ALA A 15 28.77 21.38 15.44
CA ALA A 15 29.50 20.41 14.61
C ALA A 15 28.55 19.60 13.71
N ARG A 16 27.41 19.14 14.24
CA ARG A 16 26.38 18.44 13.45
C ARG A 16 25.83 19.33 12.33
N LEU A 17 25.44 20.56 12.64
CA LEU A 17 24.89 21.47 11.62
C LEU A 17 25.91 21.80 10.53
N LEU A 18 27.20 21.93 10.88
CA LEU A 18 28.28 22.14 9.92
C LEU A 18 28.49 20.93 9.00
N VAL A 19 28.37 19.70 9.51
CA VAL A 19 28.40 18.49 8.68
C VAL A 19 27.19 18.44 7.74
N LEU A 20 26.01 18.81 8.21
CA LEU A 20 24.80 18.85 7.38
C LEU A 20 24.88 19.93 6.29
N ASP A 21 25.49 21.08 6.59
CA ASP A 21 25.79 22.11 5.60
C ASP A 21 26.80 21.62 4.55
N GLN A 22 27.84 20.88 4.93
CA GLN A 22 28.78 20.27 3.97
C GLN A 22 28.11 19.28 3.02
N LEU A 23 27.10 18.55 3.49
CA LEU A 23 26.32 17.61 2.67
C LEU A 23 25.38 18.35 1.70
N ASN A 24 24.89 19.54 2.08
CA ASN A 24 23.95 20.35 1.31
C ASN A 24 24.37 21.84 1.26
N PRO A 25 25.50 22.16 0.61
CA PRO A 25 26.05 23.51 0.66
C PRO A 25 25.16 24.50 -0.10
N GLY A 26 25.08 25.73 0.41
CA GLY A 26 24.34 26.82 -0.23
C GLY A 26 22.83 26.76 -0.05
N THR A 27 22.35 26.01 0.95
CA THR A 27 20.93 25.95 1.30
C THR A 27 20.59 26.89 2.46
N ALA A 28 19.31 27.29 2.56
CA ALA A 28 18.79 28.11 3.66
C ALA A 28 18.11 27.28 4.78
N GLN A 29 18.34 25.96 4.82
CA GLN A 29 17.63 25.02 5.70
C GLN A 29 17.73 25.37 7.19
N TYR A 30 18.83 26.00 7.60
CA TYR A 30 19.07 26.41 8.99
C TYR A 30 18.98 27.92 9.18
N ASN A 31 18.34 28.63 8.24
CA ASN A 31 17.94 30.02 8.48
C ASN A 31 16.77 30.05 9.46
N VAL A 32 16.77 31.04 10.35
CA VAL A 32 15.68 31.28 11.31
C VAL A 32 15.13 32.68 11.07
N PRO A 33 14.20 32.85 10.11
CA PRO A 33 13.65 34.15 9.73
C PRO A 33 12.48 34.57 10.62
N LEU A 34 12.46 35.86 10.98
CA LEU A 34 11.38 36.52 11.69
C LEU A 34 10.93 37.76 10.94
N ALA A 35 9.67 37.76 10.50
CA ALA A 35 9.09 38.89 9.79
C ALA A 35 8.06 39.66 10.63
N PHE A 36 8.06 40.99 10.47
CA PHE A 36 7.12 41.92 11.10
C PHE A 36 6.55 42.91 10.09
N ALA A 37 5.26 43.20 10.20
CA ALA A 37 4.59 44.31 9.56
C ALA A 37 4.53 45.47 10.55
N VAL A 38 5.16 46.60 10.18
CA VAL A 38 5.29 47.75 11.07
C VAL A 38 4.50 48.93 10.52
N ARG A 39 3.65 49.53 11.35
CA ARG A 39 2.83 50.71 11.02
C ARG A 39 2.98 51.78 12.09
N GLY A 40 3.26 53.02 11.68
CA GLY A 40 3.43 54.16 12.58
C GLY A 40 4.81 54.81 12.42
N ASP A 41 5.25 55.49 13.48
CA ASP A 41 6.51 56.23 13.53
C ASP A 41 7.69 55.28 13.80
N PHE A 42 8.16 54.62 12.74
CA PHE A 42 9.30 53.72 12.77
C PHE A 42 10.48 54.34 12.04
N ASP A 43 11.64 54.38 12.70
CA ASP A 43 12.89 54.87 12.15
C ASP A 43 13.85 53.69 11.85
N PRO A 44 14.06 53.33 10.57
CA PRO A 44 14.99 52.27 10.17
C PRO A 44 16.45 52.51 10.58
N ASP A 45 16.88 53.76 10.67
CA ASP A 45 18.26 54.11 11.01
C ASP A 45 18.52 53.92 12.52
N VAL A 46 17.55 54.30 13.36
CA VAL A 46 17.56 53.99 14.81
C VAL A 46 17.52 52.48 15.04
N PHE A 47 16.70 51.76 14.27
CA PHE A 47 16.66 50.30 14.34
C PHE A 47 18.00 49.66 13.95
N GLY A 48 18.71 50.21 12.97
CA GLY A 48 20.08 49.83 12.64
C GLY A 48 21.06 49.99 13.81
N ALA A 49 20.98 51.10 14.54
CA ALA A 49 21.80 51.30 15.74
C ALA A 49 21.47 50.29 16.86
N CYS A 50 20.22 49.85 16.96
CA CYS A 50 19.82 48.79 17.90
C CYS A 50 20.46 47.44 17.52
N LEU A 51 20.46 47.10 16.23
CA LEU A 51 21.11 45.89 15.73
C LEU A 51 22.63 45.92 15.96
N ASP A 52 23.28 47.05 15.70
CA ASP A 52 24.72 47.23 15.96
C ASP A 52 25.05 47.05 17.46
N THR A 53 24.19 47.55 18.35
CA THR A 53 24.34 47.37 19.80
C THR A 53 24.24 45.90 20.20
N ALA A 54 23.26 45.17 19.67
CA ALA A 54 23.09 43.75 19.95
C ALA A 54 24.27 42.92 19.40
N VAL A 55 24.74 43.20 18.18
CA VAL A 55 25.90 42.50 17.59
C VAL A 55 27.18 42.76 18.40
N ALA A 56 27.37 43.97 18.93
CA ALA A 56 28.50 44.28 19.79
C ALA A 56 28.41 43.57 21.16
N GLY A 57 27.19 43.44 21.71
CA GLY A 57 26.95 42.85 23.03
C GLY A 57 27.09 41.33 23.10
N HIS A 58 26.93 40.62 21.96
CA HIS A 58 26.88 39.15 21.94
C HIS A 58 27.89 38.55 20.98
N GLU A 59 28.85 37.78 21.51
CA GLU A 59 29.93 37.20 20.70
C GLU A 59 29.42 36.25 19.61
N SER A 60 28.35 35.51 19.92
CA SER A 60 27.70 34.58 18.98
C SER A 60 27.28 35.27 17.67
N LEU A 61 26.78 36.52 17.75
CA LEU A 61 26.29 37.26 16.57
C LEU A 61 27.42 37.79 15.68
N ARG A 62 28.67 37.80 16.18
CA ARG A 62 29.90 38.19 15.48
C ARG A 62 30.85 37.01 15.26
N THR A 63 30.31 35.79 15.33
CA THR A 63 31.04 34.54 15.11
C THR A 63 30.86 34.03 13.68
N VAL A 64 31.94 33.52 13.09
CA VAL A 64 31.95 32.74 11.84
C VAL A 64 32.60 31.38 12.07
N PHE A 65 32.43 30.45 11.15
CA PHE A 65 32.91 29.07 11.26
C PHE A 65 33.93 28.77 10.16
N ARG A 66 35.18 28.52 10.54
CA ARG A 66 36.26 28.22 9.59
C ARG A 66 36.78 26.81 9.81
N ALA A 67 37.06 26.11 8.71
CA ALA A 67 37.70 24.80 8.76
C ALA A 67 39.22 24.96 8.93
N TYR A 68 39.79 24.24 9.89
CA TYR A 68 41.21 24.15 10.17
C TYR A 68 41.59 22.67 10.37
N ASP A 69 42.50 22.16 9.54
CA ASP A 69 43.00 20.76 9.59
C ASP A 69 41.90 19.68 9.72
N GLY A 70 40.79 19.87 9.00
CA GLY A 70 39.66 18.93 8.98
C GLY A 70 38.62 19.11 10.10
N ALA A 71 38.81 20.05 11.03
CA ALA A 71 37.84 20.41 12.07
C ALA A 71 37.35 21.86 11.92
N TYR A 72 36.16 22.19 12.41
CA TYR A 72 35.67 23.58 12.43
C TYR A 72 35.99 24.26 13.75
N LEU A 73 36.33 25.54 13.66
CA LEU A 73 36.49 26.45 14.80
C LEU A 73 35.51 27.62 14.69
N GLN A 74 35.07 28.09 15.85
CA GLN A 74 34.38 29.36 16.00
C GLN A 74 35.43 30.48 15.97
N VAL A 75 35.30 31.40 15.02
CA VAL A 75 36.16 32.58 14.92
C VAL A 75 35.33 33.80 15.26
N VAL A 76 35.65 34.40 16.40
CA VAL A 76 34.91 35.53 16.98
C VAL A 76 35.64 36.82 16.63
N ALA A 77 35.01 37.69 15.83
CA ALA A 77 35.59 38.97 15.43
C ALA A 77 35.50 39.99 16.57
N ALA A 78 36.60 40.66 16.96
CA ALA A 78 36.59 41.64 18.08
C ALA A 78 35.56 42.78 17.92
N GLU A 79 35.29 43.21 16.69
CA GLU A 79 34.27 44.19 16.35
C GLU A 79 33.53 43.75 15.08
N ALA A 80 32.20 43.91 15.06
CA ALA A 80 31.36 43.64 13.91
C ALA A 80 30.15 44.61 13.89
N LYS A 81 29.58 44.81 12.71
CA LYS A 81 28.32 45.56 12.53
C LYS A 81 27.23 44.63 12.02
N ALA A 82 25.98 44.98 12.29
CA ALA A 82 24.85 44.25 11.76
C ALA A 82 24.73 44.46 10.24
N ALA A 83 24.40 43.39 9.51
CA ALA A 83 24.04 43.50 8.10
C ALA A 83 22.60 44.00 7.94
N LEU A 84 22.41 45.31 7.89
CA LEU A 84 21.13 45.95 7.60
C LEU A 84 21.02 46.35 6.13
N ARG A 85 19.97 45.89 5.45
CA ARG A 85 19.61 46.31 4.09
C ARG A 85 18.27 47.05 4.13
N ILE A 86 18.23 48.28 3.63
CA ILE A 86 17.00 49.09 3.56
C ILE A 86 16.64 49.31 2.09
N GLU A 87 15.45 48.87 1.70
CA GLU A 87 14.86 49.12 0.39
C GLU A 87 13.67 50.06 0.55
N ARG A 88 13.60 51.12 -0.26
CA ARG A 88 12.58 52.17 -0.20
C ARG A 88 11.68 52.14 -1.43
N ASP A 89 10.49 52.70 -1.30
CA ASP A 89 9.49 52.80 -2.38
C ASP A 89 9.07 51.43 -2.95
N VAL A 90 9.02 50.41 -2.09
CA VAL A 90 8.67 49.04 -2.46
C VAL A 90 7.15 48.92 -2.61
N PRO A 91 6.63 48.41 -3.74
CA PRO A 91 5.19 48.19 -3.88
C PRO A 91 4.66 47.26 -2.80
N ALA A 92 3.62 47.65 -2.06
CA ALA A 92 3.09 46.86 -0.96
C ALA A 92 2.68 45.43 -1.38
N ALA A 93 2.23 45.26 -2.63
CA ALA A 93 1.87 43.96 -3.20
C ALA A 93 3.08 43.02 -3.39
N ALA A 94 4.30 43.53 -3.55
CA ALA A 94 5.51 42.74 -3.73
C ALA A 94 6.17 42.31 -2.40
N ALA A 95 5.79 42.96 -1.28
CA ALA A 95 6.48 42.83 -0.01
C ALA A 95 6.57 41.39 0.52
N HIS A 96 5.50 40.60 0.41
CA HIS A 96 5.50 39.21 0.89
C HIS A 96 6.45 38.31 0.08
N GLY A 97 6.49 38.48 -1.25
CA GLY A 97 7.42 37.75 -2.12
C GLY A 97 8.89 38.10 -1.84
N LEU A 98 9.17 39.38 -1.57
CA LEU A 98 10.51 39.84 -1.19
C LEU A 98 10.95 39.28 0.17
N LEU A 99 10.07 39.30 1.18
CA LEU A 99 10.34 38.68 2.48
C LEU A 99 10.70 37.20 2.34
N ARG A 100 9.96 36.45 1.52
CA ARG A 100 10.23 35.04 1.29
C ARG A 100 11.58 34.82 0.58
N ALA A 101 11.84 35.54 -0.50
CA ALA A 101 13.10 35.43 -1.23
C ALA A 101 14.31 35.77 -0.34
N ALA A 102 14.20 36.81 0.49
CA ALA A 102 15.25 37.21 1.42
C ALA A 102 15.41 36.23 2.60
N ALA A 103 14.37 35.51 3.01
CA ALA A 103 14.47 34.45 4.02
C ALA A 103 15.24 33.22 3.50
N GLU A 104 15.11 32.93 2.20
CA GLU A 104 15.73 31.79 1.51
C GLU A 104 17.17 32.06 1.01
N GLU A 105 17.71 33.28 1.15
CA GLU A 105 19.10 33.58 0.77
C GLU A 105 20.07 32.85 1.74
N PRO A 106 20.97 31.97 1.27
CA PRO A 106 21.88 31.22 2.15
C PRO A 106 22.91 32.15 2.83
N PHE A 107 23.45 31.71 3.96
CA PHE A 107 24.60 32.38 4.59
C PHE A 107 25.90 31.74 4.14
N ASP A 108 26.97 32.54 4.03
CA ASP A 108 28.34 32.04 4.00
C ASP A 108 28.83 31.88 5.43
N LEU A 109 28.94 30.63 5.89
CA LEU A 109 29.31 30.31 7.27
C LEU A 109 30.73 30.75 7.63
N ALA A 110 31.64 30.86 6.65
CA ALA A 110 33.03 31.21 6.87
C ALA A 110 33.29 32.72 6.79
N ALA A 111 32.47 33.45 6.03
CA ALA A 111 32.61 34.90 5.84
C ALA A 111 31.67 35.73 6.73
N GLY A 112 30.47 35.24 7.02
CA GLY A 112 29.44 35.96 7.78
C GLY A 112 29.01 37.30 7.12
N PRO A 113 28.31 38.17 7.86
CA PRO A 113 27.74 37.95 9.20
C PRO A 113 26.58 36.95 9.16
N LEU A 114 26.37 36.23 10.26
CA LEU A 114 25.33 35.19 10.40
C LEU A 114 24.01 35.70 11.00
N LEU A 115 23.88 37.03 11.07
CA LEU A 115 22.66 37.77 11.37
C LEU A 115 22.52 38.88 10.31
N ARG A 116 21.34 38.96 9.68
CA ARG A 116 21.01 40.05 8.77
C ARG A 116 19.59 40.55 8.99
N CYS A 117 19.35 41.81 8.66
CA CYS A 117 18.04 42.44 8.72
C CYS A 117 17.73 43.12 7.38
N HIS A 118 16.54 42.87 6.85
CA HIS A 118 15.99 43.61 5.71
C HIS A 118 14.83 44.47 6.18
N VAL A 119 14.81 45.73 5.76
CA VAL A 119 13.71 46.66 5.99
C VAL A 119 13.20 47.13 4.63
N TYR A 120 11.95 46.82 4.33
CA TYR A 120 11.24 47.29 3.14
C TYR A 120 10.29 48.41 3.54
N ALA A 121 10.59 49.64 3.16
CA ALA A 121 9.67 50.77 3.28
C ALA A 121 8.73 50.77 2.07
N LEU A 122 7.43 50.57 2.34
CA LEU A 122 6.43 50.36 1.31
C LEU A 122 5.85 51.69 0.81
N ASP A 123 5.31 51.67 -0.42
CA ASP A 123 4.63 52.80 -1.05
C ASP A 123 3.35 53.27 -0.33
N ASP A 124 2.80 52.44 0.57
CA ASP A 124 1.65 52.76 1.43
C ASP A 124 2.04 53.40 2.78
N GLY A 125 3.33 53.67 3.00
CA GLY A 125 3.85 54.26 4.24
C GLY A 125 4.02 53.26 5.39
N THR A 126 3.80 51.97 5.18
CA THR A 126 4.10 50.91 6.15
C THR A 126 5.47 50.28 5.88
N HIS A 127 5.99 49.51 6.84
CA HIS A 127 7.26 48.82 6.69
C HIS A 127 7.10 47.30 6.82
N ARG A 128 8.01 46.54 6.21
CA ARG A 128 8.25 45.14 6.54
C ARG A 128 9.67 44.98 7.04
N ILE A 129 9.84 44.29 8.16
CA ILE A 129 11.14 43.96 8.74
C ILE A 129 11.31 42.45 8.66
N LEU A 130 12.44 41.99 8.15
CA LEU A 130 12.86 40.59 8.18
C LEU A 130 14.19 40.49 8.91
N LEU A 131 14.18 39.93 10.11
CA LEU A 131 15.38 39.56 10.86
C LEU A 131 15.67 38.09 10.60
N THR A 132 16.84 37.76 10.06
CA THR A 132 17.23 36.36 9.78
C THR A 132 18.56 36.07 10.45
N ALA A 133 18.61 35.02 11.26
CA ALA A 133 19.83 34.49 11.86
C ALA A 133 20.08 33.07 11.34
N HIS A 134 21.34 32.63 11.29
CA HIS A 134 21.66 31.21 11.09
C HIS A 134 21.54 30.45 12.42
N HIS A 135 21.03 29.22 12.38
CA HIS A 135 20.76 28.43 13.60
C HIS A 135 22.03 28.11 14.41
N LEU A 136 23.22 28.21 13.79
CA LEU A 136 24.52 28.04 14.45
C LEU A 136 24.83 29.13 15.51
N VAL A 137 24.26 30.32 15.36
CA VAL A 137 24.52 31.47 16.25
C VAL A 137 23.30 31.89 17.07
N CYS A 138 22.13 31.30 16.79
CA CYS A 138 20.87 31.70 17.40
C CYS A 138 19.88 30.53 17.39
N ASP A 139 19.23 30.26 18.53
CA ASP A 139 18.10 29.34 18.65
C ASP A 139 16.79 30.08 18.97
N GLY A 140 15.68 29.35 19.10
CA GLY A 140 14.36 29.95 19.35
C GLY A 140 14.27 30.77 20.64
N TRP A 141 15.03 30.42 21.68
CA TRP A 141 15.12 31.19 22.91
C TRP A 141 15.96 32.46 22.72
N SER A 142 17.09 32.33 22.04
CA SER A 142 18.00 33.44 21.71
C SER A 142 17.29 34.55 20.94
N LEU A 143 16.36 34.20 20.04
CA LEU A 143 15.55 35.17 19.32
C LEU A 143 14.65 36.00 20.23
N ARG A 144 14.11 35.43 21.31
CA ARG A 144 13.30 36.20 22.29
C ARG A 144 14.17 37.20 23.04
N LEU A 145 15.36 36.77 23.46
CA LEU A 145 16.34 37.65 24.11
C LEU A 145 16.73 38.80 23.19
N LEU A 146 17.05 38.48 21.93
CA LEU A 146 17.43 39.47 20.93
C LEU A 146 16.31 40.49 20.68
N LEU A 147 15.06 40.06 20.48
CA LEU A 147 13.94 40.98 20.27
C LEU A 147 13.67 41.88 21.48
N ARG A 148 13.79 41.35 22.70
CA ARG A 148 13.66 42.13 23.92
C ARG A 148 14.73 43.22 23.98
N GLU A 149 15.98 42.86 23.71
CA GLU A 149 17.10 43.80 23.71
C GLU A 149 16.98 44.87 22.62
N LEU A 150 16.57 44.47 21.41
CA LEU A 150 16.29 45.42 20.32
C LEU A 150 15.20 46.42 20.73
N SER A 151 14.13 45.92 21.35
CA SER A 151 13.03 46.77 21.85
C SER A 151 13.52 47.74 22.91
N ASP A 152 14.24 47.27 23.92
CA ASP A 152 14.77 48.08 25.03
C ASP A 152 15.76 49.14 24.55
N THR A 153 16.63 48.79 23.61
CA THR A 153 17.60 49.71 23.00
C THR A 153 16.88 50.77 22.17
N TYR A 154 15.87 50.38 21.39
CA TYR A 154 15.09 51.32 20.61
C TYR A 154 14.34 52.32 21.50
N ARG A 155 13.74 51.88 22.62
CA ARG A 155 13.11 52.81 23.59
C ARG A 155 14.12 53.80 24.15
N THR A 156 15.32 53.32 24.48
CA THR A 156 16.40 54.15 25.03
C THR A 156 16.84 55.22 24.02
N LEU A 157 17.07 54.85 22.76
CA LEU A 157 17.50 55.76 21.70
C LEU A 157 16.41 56.77 21.30
N THR A 158 15.14 56.41 21.46
CA THR A 158 13.98 57.29 21.19
C THR A 158 13.51 58.09 22.40
N GLY A 159 14.14 57.93 23.56
CA GLY A 159 13.78 58.66 24.79
C GLY A 159 12.46 58.21 25.43
N SER A 160 11.98 57.01 25.12
CA SER A 160 10.74 56.44 25.66
C SER A 160 10.95 55.77 27.03
N PRO A 161 10.00 55.86 27.97
CA PRO A 161 10.14 55.27 29.30
C PRO A 161 10.22 53.73 29.24
N ARG A 162 11.15 53.16 30.00
CA ARG A 162 11.33 51.70 30.10
C ARG A 162 10.25 51.09 31.01
N PRO A 163 9.64 49.95 30.65
CA PRO A 163 8.74 49.22 31.54
C PRO A 163 9.44 48.81 32.84
N VAL A 164 8.71 48.79 33.96
CA VAL A 164 9.22 48.22 35.22
C VAL A 164 9.19 46.71 35.10
N GLN A 165 10.30 46.11 34.66
CA GLN A 165 10.46 44.66 34.56
C GLN A 165 11.86 44.29 35.05
N GLU A 166 11.98 43.18 35.79
CA GLU A 166 13.29 42.68 36.21
C GLU A 166 14.08 42.23 34.97
N ASP A 167 15.27 42.80 34.81
CA ASP A 167 16.21 42.36 33.79
C ASP A 167 16.86 41.05 34.25
N PRO A 168 16.91 40.00 33.39
CA PRO A 168 17.80 38.89 33.67
C PRO A 168 19.21 39.46 33.84
N ALA A 169 19.95 38.96 34.83
CA ALA A 169 21.30 39.41 35.07
C ALA A 169 22.12 39.30 33.76
N PRO A 170 22.98 40.28 33.44
CA PRO A 170 23.89 40.16 32.31
C PRO A 170 24.62 38.82 32.40
N ALA A 171 24.62 38.05 31.32
CA ALA A 171 25.27 36.74 31.33
C ALA A 171 26.77 36.94 31.62
N GLY A 172 27.25 36.31 32.70
CA GLY A 172 28.68 36.33 33.05
C GLY A 172 29.55 35.49 32.11
N VAL A 173 28.92 34.77 31.17
CA VAL A 173 29.53 33.89 30.18
C VAL A 173 28.91 34.12 28.79
N GLN A 174 29.64 33.81 27.74
CA GLN A 174 29.18 33.91 26.35
C GLN A 174 29.12 32.51 25.70
N TYR A 175 28.49 32.40 24.53
CA TYR A 175 28.33 31.10 23.86
C TYR A 175 29.66 30.37 23.57
N PRO A 176 30.73 31.04 23.09
CA PRO A 176 32.01 30.37 22.88
C PRO A 176 32.57 29.72 24.14
N ASP A 177 32.39 30.35 25.32
CA ASP A 177 32.77 29.79 26.62
C ASP A 177 31.99 28.51 26.93
N TYR A 178 30.66 28.54 26.71
CA TYR A 178 29.79 27.38 26.88
C TYR A 178 30.19 26.22 25.97
N ALA A 179 30.49 26.50 24.69
CA ALA A 179 30.92 25.48 23.74
C ALA A 179 32.25 24.83 24.14
N ALA A 180 33.20 25.62 24.63
CA ALA A 180 34.47 25.12 25.16
C ALA A 180 34.27 24.26 26.42
N TRP A 181 33.45 24.74 27.37
CA TRP A 181 33.11 24.00 28.58
C TRP A 181 32.42 22.67 28.30
N GLN A 182 31.47 22.65 27.35
CA GLN A 182 30.77 21.42 26.97
C GLN A 182 31.73 20.41 26.34
N ARG A 183 32.67 20.87 25.51
CA ARG A 183 33.71 20.02 24.91
C ARG A 183 34.59 19.40 25.99
N GLU A 184 35.08 20.20 26.94
CA GLU A 184 35.87 19.71 28.07
C GLU A 184 35.14 18.63 28.88
N ARG A 185 33.83 18.81 29.12
CA ARG A 185 33.01 17.81 29.83
C ARG A 185 32.86 16.49 29.06
N ILE A 186 32.82 16.54 27.74
CA ILE A 186 32.81 15.33 26.90
C ILE A 186 34.17 14.65 26.96
N ASP A 187 35.25 15.41 26.71
CA ASP A 187 36.62 14.87 26.62
C ASP A 187 37.11 14.30 27.96
N SER A 188 36.62 14.82 29.08
CA SER A 188 36.90 14.31 30.43
C SER A 188 36.03 13.13 30.86
N GLY A 189 35.03 12.72 30.06
CA GLY A 189 34.07 11.68 30.41
C GLY A 189 33.02 12.10 31.45
N ALA A 190 32.92 13.39 31.78
CA ALA A 190 31.96 13.90 32.77
C ALA A 190 30.48 13.74 32.35
N LEU A 191 30.23 13.46 31.07
CA LEU A 191 28.90 13.19 30.51
C LEU A 191 28.61 11.70 30.26
N ASP A 192 29.57 10.80 30.51
CA ASP A 192 29.44 9.36 30.20
C ASP A 192 28.21 8.73 30.87
N GLY A 193 27.92 9.11 32.12
CA GLY A 193 26.74 8.63 32.83
C GLY A 193 25.42 9.07 32.18
N ALA A 194 25.37 10.30 31.65
CA ALA A 194 24.20 10.82 30.96
C ALA A 194 24.03 10.18 29.58
N VAL A 195 25.13 10.00 28.83
CA VAL A 195 25.12 9.28 27.55
C VAL A 195 24.72 7.82 27.75
N ALA A 196 25.24 7.14 28.76
CA ALA A 196 24.90 5.75 29.09
C ALA A 196 23.42 5.59 29.46
N PHE A 197 22.85 6.53 30.22
CA PHE A 197 21.42 6.54 30.52
C PHE A 197 20.55 6.57 29.25
N TRP A 198 20.89 7.43 28.30
CA TRP A 198 20.16 7.54 27.03
C TRP A 198 20.37 6.33 26.13
N ALA A 199 21.60 5.82 26.04
CA ALA A 199 21.91 4.62 25.27
C ALA A 199 21.16 3.39 25.81
N GLU A 200 21.08 3.22 27.13
CA GLU A 200 20.27 2.20 27.78
C GLU A 200 18.77 2.41 27.49
N SER A 201 18.30 3.66 27.63
CA SER A 201 16.91 4.02 27.39
C SER A 201 16.44 3.72 25.96
N LEU A 202 17.35 3.83 24.99
CA LEU A 202 17.10 3.60 23.57
C LEU A 202 17.53 2.21 23.10
N ARG A 203 17.96 1.33 24.01
CA ARG A 203 18.29 -0.05 23.67
C ARG A 203 17.07 -0.75 23.07
N ASP A 204 17.30 -1.43 21.95
CA ASP A 204 16.26 -2.14 21.18
C ASP A 204 15.13 -1.24 20.68
N ALA A 205 15.30 0.08 20.70
CA ALA A 205 14.33 0.98 20.10
C ALA A 205 14.23 0.73 18.59
N PRO A 206 13.03 0.87 17.99
CA PRO A 206 12.88 0.71 16.56
C PRO A 206 13.71 1.75 15.81
N GLY A 207 14.43 1.31 14.76
CA GLY A 207 15.30 2.19 13.99
C GLY A 207 14.56 3.27 13.19
N VAL A 208 13.32 2.98 12.77
CA VAL A 208 12.47 3.89 12.01
C VAL A 208 11.02 3.81 12.49
N LEU A 209 10.40 4.97 12.69
CA LEU A 209 8.95 5.10 12.83
C LEU A 209 8.31 4.97 11.43
N ALA A 210 7.69 3.82 11.17
CA ALA A 210 7.11 3.41 9.90
C ALA A 210 5.74 4.06 9.66
N LEU A 211 5.75 5.39 9.46
CA LEU A 211 4.56 6.11 9.02
C LEU A 211 4.16 5.68 7.60
N PRO A 212 2.86 5.50 7.31
CA PRO A 212 2.41 5.23 5.94
C PRO A 212 2.59 6.49 5.08
N THR A 213 3.40 6.37 4.03
CA THR A 213 3.74 7.47 3.11
C THR A 213 2.93 7.38 1.82
N ASP A 214 2.65 8.53 1.18
CA ASP A 214 2.00 8.59 -0.13
C ASP A 214 2.98 8.20 -1.25
N HIS A 215 4.24 8.56 -1.06
CA HIS A 215 5.34 8.35 -1.98
C HIS A 215 6.40 7.42 -1.37
N PRO A 216 7.16 6.68 -2.19
CA PRO A 216 8.29 5.90 -1.69
C PRO A 216 9.34 6.84 -1.08
N ARG A 217 9.91 6.44 0.05
CA ARG A 217 11.00 7.20 0.69
C ARG A 217 12.19 7.33 -0.28
N PRO A 218 12.70 8.53 -0.53
CA PRO A 218 13.86 8.72 -1.40
C PRO A 218 15.14 8.17 -0.75
N ALA A 219 16.12 7.82 -1.58
CA ALA A 219 17.42 7.33 -1.12
C ALA A 219 18.22 8.39 -0.33
N VAL A 220 17.98 9.67 -0.63
CA VAL A 220 18.56 10.82 0.06
C VAL A 220 17.40 11.73 0.48
N GLN A 221 17.40 12.18 1.74
CA GLN A 221 16.38 13.08 2.27
C GLN A 221 16.29 14.38 1.47
N SER A 222 15.06 14.83 1.18
CA SER A 222 14.82 16.20 0.75
C SER A 222 14.35 17.07 1.92
N THR A 223 14.44 18.38 1.73
CA THR A 223 13.96 19.36 2.70
C THR A 223 12.60 19.94 2.32
N ALA A 224 12.04 19.60 1.15
CA ALA A 224 10.77 20.14 0.71
C ALA A 224 9.65 19.77 1.67
N GLY A 225 8.98 20.78 2.21
CA GLY A 225 8.01 20.66 3.28
C GLY A 225 6.64 21.25 2.93
N GLY A 226 5.64 20.87 3.72
CA GLY A 226 4.35 21.51 3.74
C GLY A 226 3.85 21.70 5.16
N VAL A 227 2.92 22.65 5.35
CA VAL A 227 2.31 22.94 6.65
C VAL A 227 0.81 22.67 6.59
N THR A 228 0.28 22.06 7.64
CA THR A 228 -1.15 21.79 7.80
C THR A 228 -1.59 22.17 9.22
N PRO A 229 -2.50 23.14 9.38
CA PRO A 229 -2.96 23.54 10.71
C PRO A 229 -3.80 22.44 11.37
N LEU A 230 -3.72 22.37 12.70
CA LEU A 230 -4.61 21.60 13.56
C LEU A 230 -5.55 22.56 14.29
N ARG A 231 -6.82 22.18 14.41
CA ARG A 231 -7.84 22.93 15.13
C ARG A 231 -7.95 22.40 16.54
N LEU A 232 -7.40 23.14 17.49
CA LEU A 232 -7.56 22.85 18.92
C LEU A 232 -8.62 23.79 19.52
N PRO A 233 -9.71 23.27 20.10
CA PRO A 233 -10.67 24.08 20.85
C PRO A 233 -9.99 24.91 21.97
N ALA A 234 -10.54 26.08 22.29
CA ALA A 234 -9.95 27.01 23.26
C ALA A 234 -9.80 26.40 24.67
N ASP A 235 -10.67 25.46 25.05
CA ASP A 235 -10.68 24.73 26.32
C ASP A 235 -9.75 23.50 26.35
N THR A 236 -9.12 23.13 25.22
CA THR A 236 -8.24 21.95 25.11
C THR A 236 -7.15 21.93 26.19
N ARG A 237 -6.54 23.07 26.47
CA ARG A 237 -5.49 23.19 27.49
C ARG A 237 -6.02 22.88 28.89
N GLU A 238 -7.22 23.35 29.23
CA GLU A 238 -7.83 23.11 30.53
C GLU A 238 -8.18 21.63 30.69
N ARG A 239 -8.73 21.02 29.63
CA ARG A 239 -9.01 19.57 29.59
C ARG A 239 -7.73 18.74 29.74
N LEU A 240 -6.66 19.10 29.02
CA LEU A 240 -5.33 18.49 29.17
C LEU A 240 -4.80 18.64 30.61
N ALA A 241 -4.92 19.83 31.22
CA ALA A 241 -4.47 20.07 32.58
C ALA A 241 -5.23 19.21 33.60
N LYS A 242 -6.55 19.04 33.42
CA LYS A 242 -7.37 18.19 34.27
C LYS A 242 -6.92 16.73 34.21
N VAL A 243 -6.72 16.17 33.00
CA VAL A 243 -6.25 14.79 32.82
C VAL A 243 -4.83 14.62 33.36
N ALA A 244 -3.94 15.58 33.08
CA ALA A 244 -2.56 15.54 33.54
C ALA A 244 -2.46 15.54 35.08
N ALA A 245 -3.33 16.30 35.76
CA ALA A 245 -3.36 16.37 37.22
C ALA A 245 -3.68 15.01 37.88
N GLU A 246 -4.43 14.11 37.23
CA GLU A 246 -4.72 12.77 37.75
C GLU A 246 -3.49 11.84 37.84
N ARG A 247 -2.38 12.26 37.22
CA ARG A 247 -1.12 11.51 37.16
C ARG A 247 0.08 12.35 37.61
N ASP A 248 -0.16 13.49 38.28
CA ASP A 248 0.88 14.46 38.66
C ASP A 248 1.77 14.87 37.46
N ALA A 249 1.17 14.96 36.27
CA ALA A 249 1.81 15.27 35.01
C ALA A 249 1.48 16.71 34.57
N THR A 250 2.13 17.17 33.49
CA THR A 250 1.87 18.49 32.89
C THR A 250 0.97 18.39 31.65
N PRO A 251 0.30 19.49 31.22
CA PRO A 251 -0.44 19.51 29.95
C PRO A 251 0.42 19.11 28.74
N PHE A 252 1.71 19.47 28.77
CA PHE A 252 2.70 19.02 27.78
C PHE A 252 2.80 17.49 27.72
N MET A 253 2.96 16.83 28.87
CA MET A 253 3.06 15.36 28.94
C MET A 253 1.77 14.69 28.44
N ALA A 254 0.60 15.24 28.79
CA ALA A 254 -0.68 14.73 28.32
C ALA A 254 -0.84 14.88 26.80
N LEU A 255 -0.44 16.02 26.22
CA LEU A 255 -0.51 16.22 24.78
C LEU A 255 0.51 15.37 24.02
N PHE A 256 1.73 15.22 24.54
CA PHE A 256 2.73 14.28 24.02
C PHE A 256 2.22 12.84 24.03
N ALA A 257 1.58 12.40 25.12
CA ALA A 257 0.95 11.09 25.21
C ALA A 257 -0.15 10.90 24.15
N ALA A 258 -0.98 11.91 23.91
CA ALA A 258 -2.00 11.87 22.86
C ALA A 258 -1.37 11.80 21.46
N PHE A 259 -0.25 12.50 21.23
CA PHE A 259 0.48 12.40 19.97
C PHE A 259 1.14 11.04 19.77
N ALA A 260 1.76 10.48 20.80
CA ALA A 260 2.30 9.12 20.76
C ALA A 260 1.19 8.09 20.49
N ALA A 261 0.02 8.24 21.12
CA ALA A 261 -1.17 7.44 20.83
C ALA A 261 -1.59 7.54 19.36
N PHE A 262 -1.61 8.74 18.80
CA PHE A 262 -1.88 8.94 17.38
C PHE A 262 -0.85 8.23 16.50
N LEU A 263 0.44 8.49 16.70
CA LEU A 263 1.52 7.87 15.92
C LEU A 263 1.46 6.34 15.98
N ALA A 264 1.17 5.76 17.15
CA ALA A 264 1.02 4.32 17.30
C ALA A 264 -0.15 3.76 16.48
N ARG A 265 -1.29 4.47 16.48
CA ARG A 265 -2.48 4.07 15.73
C ARG A 265 -2.29 4.17 14.21
N VAL A 266 -1.46 5.11 13.77
CA VAL A 266 -1.23 5.40 12.34
C VAL A 266 -0.13 4.52 11.75
N SER A 267 0.92 4.24 12.53
CA SER A 267 2.04 3.35 12.13
C SER A 267 1.78 1.87 12.41
N GLY A 268 0.85 1.55 13.32
CA GLY A 268 0.69 0.20 13.86
C GLY A 268 1.79 -0.22 14.84
N GLN A 269 2.75 0.65 15.15
CA GLN A 269 3.82 0.40 16.11
C GLN A 269 3.36 0.74 17.54
N ARG A 270 3.82 -0.02 18.53
CA ARG A 270 3.50 0.22 19.95
C ARG A 270 4.66 0.80 20.75
N ASP A 271 5.85 0.77 20.18
CA ASP A 271 7.07 1.33 20.75
C ASP A 271 7.57 2.38 19.77
N LEU A 272 7.72 3.60 20.23
CA LEU A 272 7.95 4.77 19.39
C LEU A 272 9.10 5.58 19.95
N VAL A 273 9.85 6.26 19.08
CA VAL A 273 10.83 7.27 19.47
C VAL A 273 10.43 8.60 18.83
N VAL A 274 10.24 9.62 19.66
CA VAL A 274 9.82 10.96 19.22
C VAL A 274 10.81 11.98 19.75
N ALA A 275 11.29 12.86 18.89
CA ALA A 275 12.17 13.95 19.27
C ALA A 275 11.39 15.03 20.04
N VAL A 276 11.97 15.50 21.15
CA VAL A 276 11.46 16.63 21.93
C VAL A 276 12.59 17.65 22.10
N PRO A 277 12.45 18.89 21.63
CA PRO A 277 13.45 19.93 21.84
C PRO A 277 13.40 20.44 23.29
N VAL A 278 14.58 20.75 23.86
CA VAL A 278 14.75 21.42 25.15
C VAL A 278 15.67 22.64 24.99
N SER A 279 15.52 23.65 25.84
CA SER A 279 16.23 24.94 25.69
C SER A 279 17.72 24.88 26.04
N GLY A 280 18.15 23.88 26.81
CA GLY A 280 19.54 23.77 27.31
C GLY A 280 19.95 24.89 28.28
N ARG A 281 18.99 25.56 28.94
CA ARG A 281 19.23 26.74 29.80
C ARG A 281 18.75 26.55 31.24
N ASP A 282 18.99 25.36 31.80
CA ASP A 282 18.59 25.04 33.17
C ASP A 282 19.46 25.75 34.22
N HIS A 283 20.66 26.22 33.84
CA HIS A 283 21.53 26.99 34.70
C HIS A 283 21.28 28.50 34.59
N PRO A 284 21.21 29.26 35.71
CA PRO A 284 20.97 30.70 35.69
C PRO A 284 21.91 31.50 34.76
N ASP A 285 23.20 31.15 34.76
CA ASP A 285 24.21 31.83 33.92
C ASP A 285 23.98 31.66 32.41
N LEU A 286 23.21 30.65 32.00
CA LEU A 286 22.91 30.36 30.58
C LEU A 286 21.62 31.03 30.10
N GLN A 287 20.78 31.53 31.00
CA GLN A 287 19.46 32.07 30.65
C GLN A 287 19.54 33.30 29.74
N GLY A 288 20.60 34.11 29.88
CA GLY A 288 20.86 35.31 29.07
C GLY A 288 21.77 35.07 27.85
N VAL A 289 22.22 33.83 27.59
CA VAL A 289 23.17 33.53 26.52
C VAL A 289 22.46 33.38 25.17
N ILE A 290 22.89 34.17 24.19
CA ILE A 290 22.52 34.04 22.78
C ILE A 290 23.45 33.03 22.09
N GLY A 291 22.87 31.97 21.51
CA GLY A 291 23.60 30.90 20.82
C GLY A 291 22.78 29.62 20.64
N LEU A 292 23.38 28.59 20.04
CA LEU A 292 22.76 27.27 19.84
C LEU A 292 22.89 26.40 21.10
N LEU A 293 22.04 26.65 22.10
CA LEU A 293 21.99 25.82 23.33
C LEU A 293 20.87 24.77 23.28
N ALA A 294 19.91 24.92 22.37
CA ALA A 294 18.83 23.94 22.20
C ALA A 294 19.38 22.52 21.97
N ASN A 295 18.86 21.56 22.73
CA ASN A 295 19.20 20.14 22.61
C ASN A 295 17.95 19.34 22.21
N THR A 296 18.15 18.13 21.66
CA THR A 296 17.06 17.23 21.25
C THR A 296 17.09 15.96 22.09
N LEU A 297 15.97 15.64 22.72
CA LEU A 297 15.80 14.40 23.47
C LEU A 297 15.03 13.38 22.61
N ALA A 298 15.60 12.19 22.43
CA ALA A 298 14.92 11.07 21.79
C ALA A 298 14.05 10.33 22.83
N VAL A 299 12.79 10.76 22.96
CA VAL A 299 11.89 10.25 24.00
C VAL A 299 11.18 9.00 23.48
N ARG A 300 11.42 7.87 24.15
CA ARG A 300 10.73 6.61 23.88
C ARG A 300 9.36 6.56 24.54
N ALA A 301 8.32 6.20 23.79
CA ALA A 301 6.96 6.03 24.27
C ALA A 301 6.48 4.58 24.07
N ASP A 302 6.03 3.94 25.15
CA ASP A 302 5.60 2.54 25.16
C ASP A 302 4.07 2.42 25.36
N LEU A 303 3.40 1.96 24.32
CA LEU A 303 1.97 1.66 24.24
C LEU A 303 1.68 0.15 24.28
N SER A 304 2.66 -0.66 24.69
CA SER A 304 2.46 -2.09 24.93
C SER A 304 1.36 -2.32 25.97
N GLY A 305 0.55 -3.35 25.73
CA GLY A 305 -0.58 -3.71 26.57
C GLY A 305 -1.85 -2.87 26.38
N ASP A 306 -1.88 -1.94 25.42
CA ASP A 306 -3.05 -1.07 25.15
C ASP A 306 -3.51 -0.31 26.40
N PRO A 307 -2.64 0.54 26.99
CA PRO A 307 -2.91 1.20 28.25
C PRO A 307 -4.11 2.14 28.17
N SER A 308 -4.70 2.47 29.33
CA SER A 308 -5.61 3.61 29.39
C SER A 308 -4.87 4.91 29.06
N PHE A 309 -5.60 5.96 28.65
CA PHE A 309 -4.94 7.24 28.39
C PHE A 309 -4.24 7.79 29.65
N LEU A 310 -4.86 7.66 30.82
CA LEU A 310 -4.23 8.01 32.10
C LEU A 310 -2.94 7.22 32.36
N ASP A 311 -2.91 5.92 32.08
CA ASP A 311 -1.70 5.13 32.29
C ASP A 311 -0.59 5.51 31.30
N LEU A 312 -0.96 5.83 30.06
CA LEU A 312 0.00 6.34 29.07
C LEU A 312 0.61 7.69 29.52
N VAL A 313 -0.21 8.61 30.04
CA VAL A 313 0.27 9.88 30.61
C VAL A 313 1.23 9.62 31.78
N GLY A 314 0.91 8.65 32.64
CA GLY A 314 1.78 8.21 33.74
C GLY A 314 3.14 7.70 33.25
N ARG A 315 3.16 6.81 32.26
CA ARG A 315 4.39 6.28 31.66
C ARG A 315 5.25 7.39 31.03
N VAL A 316 4.62 8.30 30.29
CA VAL A 316 5.29 9.46 29.68
C VAL A 316 5.92 10.35 30.75
N ARG A 317 5.17 10.65 31.83
CA ARG A 317 5.68 11.41 32.97
C ARG A 317 6.91 10.74 33.59
N GLU A 318 6.79 9.46 33.96
CA GLU A 318 7.90 8.70 34.56
C GLU A 318 9.15 8.79 33.69
N ARG A 319 8.99 8.63 32.38
CA ARG A 319 10.10 8.67 31.43
C ARG A 319 10.75 10.06 31.34
N LEU A 320 9.95 11.11 31.19
CA LEU A 320 10.44 12.48 31.05
C LEU A 320 11.07 13.00 32.36
N VAL A 321 10.49 12.65 33.51
CA VAL A 321 11.05 13.00 34.83
C VAL A 321 12.38 12.26 35.06
N ALA A 322 12.46 10.97 34.74
CA ALA A 322 13.72 10.21 34.85
C ALA A 322 14.82 10.74 33.92
N ALA A 323 14.44 11.31 32.78
CA ALA A 323 15.37 11.90 31.82
C ALA A 323 15.90 13.28 32.24
N GLN A 324 15.23 13.99 33.15
CA GLN A 324 15.57 15.38 33.51
C GLN A 324 17.03 15.58 33.94
N PRO A 325 17.63 14.75 34.81
CA PRO A 325 19.03 14.93 35.23
C PRO A 325 20.06 14.70 34.11
N TYR A 326 19.63 14.17 32.97
CA TYR A 326 20.49 13.73 31.87
C TYR A 326 20.25 14.52 30.57
N GLN A 327 19.51 15.64 30.63
CA GLN A 327 19.20 16.47 29.46
C GLN A 327 20.42 17.19 28.86
N ASP A 328 21.51 17.32 29.63
CA ASP A 328 22.79 17.86 29.18
C ASP A 328 23.53 16.97 28.18
N ALA A 329 23.14 15.69 28.03
CA ALA A 329 23.77 14.78 27.08
C ALA A 329 23.53 15.26 25.65
N PRO A 330 24.58 15.56 24.87
CA PRO A 330 24.41 15.97 23.47
C PRO A 330 23.75 14.86 22.67
N PHE A 331 22.74 15.19 21.88
CA PHE A 331 22.06 14.23 21.02
C PHE A 331 23.03 13.43 20.14
N GLU A 332 24.07 14.09 19.62
CA GLU A 332 25.11 13.49 18.78
C GLU A 332 25.88 12.40 19.52
N ALA A 333 26.25 12.64 20.78
CA ALA A 333 26.95 11.66 21.61
C ALA A 333 26.06 10.45 21.92
N VAL A 334 24.75 10.67 22.10
CA VAL A 334 23.77 9.60 22.25
C VAL A 334 23.65 8.77 20.97
N VAL A 335 23.55 9.41 19.81
CA VAL A 335 23.52 8.71 18.50
C VAL A 335 24.78 7.86 18.31
N GLU A 336 25.95 8.40 18.63
CA GLU A 336 27.21 7.67 18.54
C GLU A 336 27.24 6.45 19.48
N ALA A 337 26.81 6.62 20.72
CA ALA A 337 26.77 5.53 21.71
C ALA A 337 25.74 4.44 21.38
N VAL A 338 24.58 4.80 20.82
CA VAL A 338 23.56 3.84 20.36
C VAL A 338 24.01 3.15 19.06
N ALA A 339 24.79 3.84 18.23
CA ALA A 339 25.29 3.38 16.93
C ALA A 339 24.20 2.77 16.02
N PRO A 340 23.11 3.51 15.73
CA PRO A 340 22.11 3.04 14.76
C PRO A 340 22.73 2.94 13.36
N GLY A 341 22.15 2.09 12.49
CA GLY A 341 22.54 2.04 11.09
C GLY A 341 22.48 3.43 10.44
N ARG A 342 23.53 3.83 9.72
CA ARG A 342 23.61 5.14 9.05
C ARG A 342 22.99 5.04 7.66
N GLU A 343 21.93 5.77 7.44
CA GLU A 343 21.20 5.83 6.16
C GLU A 343 21.04 7.30 5.74
N LEU A 344 21.17 7.60 4.46
CA LEU A 344 20.98 8.97 3.93
C LEU A 344 19.49 9.31 3.73
N SER A 345 18.60 8.33 3.90
CA SER A 345 17.16 8.45 3.64
C SER A 345 16.33 8.91 4.84
N HIS A 346 16.89 8.86 6.06
CA HIS A 346 16.21 9.25 7.29
C HIS A 346 17.20 9.67 8.39
N ASP A 347 16.73 10.49 9.33
CA ASP A 347 17.52 10.90 10.49
C ASP A 347 17.70 9.71 11.45
N PRO A 348 18.88 9.56 12.09
CA PRO A 348 19.11 8.50 13.05
C PRO A 348 18.24 8.70 14.31
N LEU A 349 17.66 7.62 14.81
CA LEU A 349 16.81 7.52 16.01
C LEU A 349 15.45 8.25 15.97
N VAL A 350 15.34 9.40 15.30
CA VAL A 350 14.12 10.24 15.36
C VAL A 350 13.71 10.75 13.98
N GLN A 351 12.54 10.31 13.51
CA GLN A 351 11.95 10.80 12.26
C GLN A 351 10.78 11.77 12.50
N VAL A 352 10.28 11.82 13.74
CA VAL A 352 9.14 12.65 14.14
C VAL A 352 9.51 13.51 15.33
N MET A 353 9.11 14.79 15.28
CA MET A 353 9.34 15.74 16.37
C MET A 353 8.03 16.26 16.97
N PHE A 354 8.03 16.44 18.28
CA PHE A 354 6.99 17.15 19.04
C PHE A 354 7.60 18.38 19.69
N ALA A 355 7.32 19.55 19.13
CA ALA A 355 7.72 20.85 19.65
C ALA A 355 6.54 21.52 20.36
N TYR A 356 6.75 21.97 21.59
CA TYR A 356 5.73 22.65 22.39
C TYR A 356 6.35 23.88 23.05
N ASP A 357 5.73 25.04 22.84
CA ASP A 357 6.20 26.31 23.35
C ASP A 357 5.10 27.00 24.19
N ASP A 358 5.37 27.19 25.49
CA ASP A 358 4.38 27.73 26.43
C ASP A 358 4.31 29.27 26.46
N ASP A 359 5.23 29.96 25.77
CA ASP A 359 5.27 31.43 25.71
C ASP A 359 5.81 31.95 24.36
N THR A 360 4.96 32.03 23.34
CA THR A 360 5.36 32.34 21.96
C THR A 360 5.47 33.81 21.61
N ARG A 361 5.55 34.68 22.61
CA ARG A 361 5.61 36.14 22.40
C ARG A 361 6.99 36.60 21.90
N LEU A 362 7.27 36.34 20.62
CA LEU A 362 8.31 37.01 19.84
C LEU A 362 7.84 38.42 19.46
N LEU A 363 7.71 39.26 20.49
CA LEU A 363 7.23 40.63 20.36
C LEU A 363 8.38 41.57 20.07
N LEU A 364 8.17 42.46 19.11
CA LEU A 364 9.05 43.59 18.84
C LEU A 364 8.31 44.85 19.24
N ASP A 365 8.73 45.49 20.34
CA ASP A 365 8.08 46.70 20.84
C ASP A 365 8.85 47.94 20.37
N LEU A 366 8.17 48.76 19.56
CA LEU A 366 8.73 49.95 18.91
C LEU A 366 7.86 51.15 19.29
N PRO A 367 8.19 51.92 20.34
CA PRO A 367 7.45 53.12 20.71
C PRO A 367 7.18 54.04 19.50
N GLY A 368 5.93 54.43 19.32
CA GLY A 368 5.48 55.21 18.15
C GLY A 368 4.99 54.37 16.97
N ALA A 369 5.24 53.05 16.97
CA ALA A 369 4.80 52.13 15.93
C ALA A 369 4.14 50.87 16.50
N THR A 370 3.38 50.19 15.65
CA THR A 370 2.83 48.85 15.91
C THR A 370 3.58 47.86 15.06
N ALA A 371 4.09 46.78 15.66
CA ALA A 371 4.75 45.69 14.95
C ALA A 371 3.94 44.40 15.12
N GLU A 372 3.37 43.92 14.03
CA GLU A 372 2.61 42.67 13.98
C GLU A 372 3.45 41.60 13.31
N ARG A 373 3.47 40.38 13.86
CA ARG A 373 4.17 39.27 13.23
C ARG A 373 3.55 38.94 11.87
N VAL A 374 4.42 38.72 10.89
CA VAL A 374 4.04 38.16 9.59
C VAL A 374 4.48 36.70 9.57
N GLU A 375 3.53 35.82 9.31
CA GLU A 375 3.81 34.41 9.13
C GLU A 375 4.41 34.18 7.74
N LEU A 376 5.59 33.55 7.72
CA LEU A 376 6.26 33.12 6.49
C LEU A 376 6.12 31.61 6.41
N LEU A 377 5.28 31.14 5.49
CA LEU A 377 5.21 29.72 5.15
C LEU A 377 6.40 29.41 4.25
N LEU A 378 7.47 28.91 4.87
CA LEU A 378 8.59 28.30 4.18
C LEU A 378 8.26 26.84 3.90
N ASP A 379 8.57 26.39 2.70
CA ASP A 379 8.29 25.03 2.27
C ASP A 379 9.44 24.11 2.68
N ASP A 380 9.90 24.19 3.94
CA ASP A 380 10.98 23.37 4.48
C ASP A 380 10.53 22.47 5.64
N ALA A 381 10.96 21.20 5.64
CA ALA A 381 10.64 20.20 6.64
C ALA A 381 11.89 19.43 7.09
N LYS A 382 12.25 19.63 8.37
CA LYS A 382 13.45 19.03 8.98
C LYS A 382 13.25 17.57 9.39
N PHE A 383 12.02 17.20 9.71
CA PHE A 383 11.62 15.85 10.10
C PHE A 383 10.55 15.34 9.13
N ASP A 384 10.35 14.02 9.05
CA ASP A 384 9.29 13.45 8.22
C ASP A 384 7.93 14.03 8.61
N LEU A 385 7.69 14.13 9.92
CA LEU A 385 6.55 14.84 10.50
C LEU A 385 6.99 15.59 11.77
N LEU A 386 6.56 16.84 11.92
CA LEU A 386 6.74 17.63 13.13
C LEU A 386 5.37 18.16 13.56
N MET A 387 5.02 17.99 14.84
CA MET A 387 3.94 18.76 15.44
C MET A 387 4.53 19.96 16.16
N ASN A 388 4.16 21.16 15.73
CA ASN A 388 4.46 22.39 16.44
C ASN A 388 3.22 22.82 17.22
N VAL A 389 3.36 23.08 18.50
CA VAL A 389 2.29 23.55 19.39
C VAL A 389 2.74 24.81 20.08
N GLU A 390 1.90 25.83 20.04
CA GLU A 390 2.18 27.15 20.58
C GLU A 390 1.04 27.60 21.49
N ARG A 391 1.37 28.21 22.63
CA ARG A 391 0.38 28.84 23.51
C ARG A 391 0.25 30.32 23.20
N GLY A 392 -0.93 30.72 22.70
CA GLY A 392 -1.30 32.12 22.49
C GLY A 392 -2.33 32.63 23.51
N PRO A 393 -2.71 33.92 23.42
CA PRO A 393 -3.76 34.52 24.24
C PRO A 393 -5.13 33.85 24.09
N GLY A 394 -5.38 33.21 22.94
CA GLY A 394 -6.64 32.53 22.60
C GLY A 394 -6.66 31.02 22.87
N GLY A 395 -5.63 30.44 23.49
CA GLY A 395 -5.51 29.00 23.72
C GLY A 395 -4.28 28.38 23.05
N LEU A 396 -4.36 27.09 22.70
CA LEU A 396 -3.31 26.40 21.96
C LEU A 396 -3.54 26.54 20.45
N SER A 397 -2.51 26.89 19.70
CA SER A 397 -2.44 26.71 18.25
C SER A 397 -1.49 25.56 17.93
N ALA A 398 -1.82 24.74 16.95
CA ALA A 398 -0.96 23.63 16.55
C ALA A 398 -0.95 23.44 15.04
N GLN A 399 0.14 22.89 14.51
CA GLN A 399 0.29 22.54 13.10
C GLN A 399 1.18 21.33 12.90
N PHE A 400 0.93 20.61 11.80
CA PHE A 400 1.82 19.60 11.27
C PHE A 400 2.69 20.19 10.17
N VAL A 401 4.00 20.07 10.33
CA VAL A 401 4.98 20.28 9.25
C VAL A 401 5.39 18.88 8.75
N HIS A 402 5.37 18.66 7.45
CA HIS A 402 5.60 17.34 6.85
C HIS A 402 6.49 17.44 5.63
N ARG A 403 7.25 16.39 5.31
CA ARG A 403 7.99 16.36 4.05
C ARG A 403 7.08 16.04 2.86
N ALA A 404 7.21 16.83 1.81
CA ALA A 404 6.42 16.73 0.58
C ALA A 404 6.83 15.54 -0.31
N ASP A 405 8.05 15.03 -0.14
CA ASP A 405 8.54 13.81 -0.81
C ASP A 405 8.00 12.52 -0.20
N LEU A 406 7.41 12.57 0.99
CA LEU A 406 6.78 11.44 1.67
C LEU A 406 5.25 11.55 1.69
N PHE A 407 4.72 12.74 1.95
CA PHE A 407 3.30 12.95 2.17
C PHE A 407 2.73 14.03 1.27
N THR A 408 1.52 13.78 0.78
CA THR A 408 0.72 14.81 0.13
C THR A 408 0.03 15.68 1.19
N PRO A 409 -0.21 16.98 0.92
CA PRO A 409 -0.98 17.84 1.81
C PRO A 409 -2.40 17.31 2.09
N GLY A 410 -2.95 16.52 1.17
CA GLY A 410 -4.24 15.85 1.33
C GLY A 410 -4.22 14.87 2.50
N THR A 411 -3.26 13.96 2.52
CA THR A 411 -3.12 12.93 3.57
C THR A 411 -2.91 13.57 4.95
N VAL A 412 -2.02 14.56 5.07
CA VAL A 412 -1.73 15.21 6.36
C VAL A 412 -2.94 16.00 6.88
N ARG A 413 -3.78 16.57 6.02
CA ARG A 413 -5.06 17.17 6.44
C ARG A 413 -6.05 16.17 7.03
N HIS A 414 -6.05 14.92 6.56
CA HIS A 414 -6.89 13.87 7.15
C HIS A 414 -6.30 13.40 8.48
N TRP A 415 -4.97 13.35 8.59
CA TRP A 415 -4.27 13.07 9.84
C TRP A 415 -4.51 14.13 10.91
N ALA A 416 -4.54 15.41 10.54
CA ALA A 416 -4.91 16.49 11.43
C ALA A 416 -6.31 16.27 12.03
N ARG A 417 -7.32 16.00 11.19
CA ARG A 417 -8.69 15.70 11.67
C ARG A 417 -8.78 14.42 12.50
N ALA A 418 -7.99 13.41 12.13
CA ALA A 418 -7.93 12.15 12.88
C ALA A 418 -7.32 12.37 14.27
N PHE A 419 -6.26 13.18 14.38
CA PHE A 419 -5.68 13.58 15.65
C PHE A 419 -6.65 14.43 16.48
N GLU A 420 -7.35 15.40 15.87
CA GLU A 420 -8.40 16.20 16.52
C GLU A 420 -9.46 15.29 17.16
N THR A 421 -9.97 14.31 16.40
CA THR A 421 -10.99 13.35 16.86
C THR A 421 -10.47 12.44 17.96
N LEU A 422 -9.23 11.94 17.80
CA LEU A 422 -8.60 11.07 18.80
C LEU A 422 -8.38 11.82 20.11
N LEU A 423 -7.82 13.04 20.05
CA LEU A 423 -7.55 13.87 21.21
C LEU A 423 -8.83 14.13 22.01
N ASP A 424 -9.91 14.50 21.33
CA ASP A 424 -11.21 14.73 21.96
C ASP A 424 -11.72 13.47 22.68
N GLY A 425 -11.68 12.31 22.02
CA GLY A 425 -12.08 11.04 22.60
C GLY A 425 -11.23 10.59 23.79
N LEU A 426 -9.91 10.85 23.75
CA LEU A 426 -8.98 10.55 24.85
C LEU A 426 -9.23 11.45 26.07
N LEU A 427 -9.54 12.74 25.84
CA LEU A 427 -9.84 13.69 26.91
C LEU A 427 -11.22 13.47 27.55
N ASP A 428 -12.20 12.98 26.79
CA ASP A 428 -13.54 12.69 27.30
C ASP A 428 -13.60 11.40 28.13
N ARG A 429 -12.83 10.39 27.75
CA ARG A 429 -12.84 9.06 28.40
C ARG A 429 -11.42 8.61 28.75
N PRO A 430 -10.70 9.34 29.62
CA PRO A 430 -9.27 9.12 29.84
C PRO A 430 -8.94 7.80 30.56
N GLY A 431 -9.92 7.21 31.26
CA GLY A 431 -9.80 5.89 31.90
C GLY A 431 -9.99 4.69 30.97
N GLU A 432 -10.40 4.90 29.71
CA GLU A 432 -10.51 3.83 28.74
C GLU A 432 -9.18 3.57 28.01
N PRO A 433 -8.98 2.35 27.46
CA PRO A 433 -7.84 2.04 26.59
C PRO A 433 -7.71 3.07 25.46
N VAL A 434 -6.48 3.45 25.13
CA VAL A 434 -6.19 4.42 24.05
C VAL A 434 -6.84 4.02 22.72
N THR A 435 -6.88 2.72 22.45
CA THR A 435 -7.52 2.21 21.24
C THR A 435 -9.04 2.34 21.25
N ALA A 436 -9.72 2.50 22.38
CA ALA A 436 -11.18 2.70 22.42
C ALA A 436 -11.61 4.07 21.88
N ALA A 437 -10.69 5.05 21.86
CA ALA A 437 -10.92 6.34 21.25
C ALA A 437 -10.99 6.22 19.71
N ALA A 438 -12.00 6.90 19.13
CA ALA A 438 -12.21 6.96 17.69
C ALA A 438 -11.06 7.73 17.04
N LEU A 439 -10.53 7.18 15.95
CA LEU A 439 -9.52 7.87 15.12
C LEU A 439 -10.17 8.59 13.94
N LEU A 440 -11.35 8.14 13.52
CA LEU A 440 -12.02 8.59 12.31
C LEU A 440 -13.13 9.59 12.67
N PRO A 441 -13.12 10.82 12.12
CA PRO A 441 -14.23 11.75 12.25
C PRO A 441 -15.55 11.14 11.74
N GLU A 442 -16.69 11.50 12.33
CA GLU A 442 -18.00 10.95 11.94
C GLU A 442 -18.36 11.22 10.47
N GLU A 443 -17.95 12.38 9.94
CA GLU A 443 -18.15 12.72 8.52
C GLU A 443 -17.39 11.76 7.59
N ASP A 444 -16.12 11.49 7.90
CA ASP A 444 -15.28 10.57 7.13
C ASP A 444 -15.79 9.12 7.28
N ARG A 445 -16.26 8.76 8.49
CA ARG A 445 -16.92 7.47 8.74
C ARG A 445 -18.15 7.29 7.86
N ARG A 446 -18.99 8.32 7.72
CA ARG A 446 -20.16 8.29 6.84
C ARG A 446 -19.77 8.19 5.37
N LEU A 447 -18.70 8.86 4.94
CA LEU A 447 -18.18 8.73 3.57
C LEU A 447 -17.79 7.29 3.26
N ILE A 448 -17.00 6.67 4.14
CA ILE A 448 -16.49 5.31 3.99
C ILE A 448 -17.63 4.29 4.07
N LEU A 449 -18.47 4.36 5.09
CA LEU A 449 -19.47 3.31 5.34
C LEU A 449 -20.70 3.44 4.44
N ASP A 450 -21.14 4.66 4.13
CA ASP A 450 -22.41 4.88 3.42
C ASP A 450 -22.22 5.41 2.00
N VAL A 451 -21.43 6.47 1.81
CA VAL A 451 -21.41 7.21 0.53
C VAL A 451 -20.67 6.44 -0.55
N TRP A 452 -19.44 6.01 -0.27
CA TRP A 452 -18.62 5.26 -1.23
C TRP A 452 -19.13 3.84 -1.48
N ASN A 453 -19.91 3.32 -0.54
CA ASN A 453 -20.51 1.99 -0.57
C ASN A 453 -22.00 2.00 -0.99
N ARG A 454 -22.51 3.14 -1.50
CA ARG A 454 -23.89 3.25 -2.04
C ARG A 454 -23.97 2.70 -3.46
N THR A 455 -23.86 1.39 -3.59
CA THR A 455 -23.78 0.68 -4.89
C THR A 455 -25.05 -0.07 -5.24
N ALA A 456 -26.15 0.14 -4.51
CA ALA A 456 -27.41 -0.57 -4.71
C ALA A 456 -27.90 -0.45 -6.16
N ALA A 457 -28.13 -1.59 -6.80
CA ALA A 457 -28.60 -1.69 -8.17
C ALA A 457 -29.68 -2.78 -8.28
N PRO A 458 -30.71 -2.59 -9.13
CA PRO A 458 -31.77 -3.57 -9.31
C PRO A 458 -31.19 -4.88 -9.84
N THR A 459 -31.50 -5.99 -9.17
CA THR A 459 -31.13 -7.34 -9.61
C THR A 459 -32.28 -7.96 -10.39
N PRO A 460 -32.03 -8.65 -11.53
CA PRO A 460 -33.07 -9.35 -12.27
C PRO A 460 -33.84 -10.37 -11.41
N ALA A 461 -35.15 -10.52 -11.66
CA ALA A 461 -35.99 -11.48 -10.94
C ALA A 461 -35.78 -12.94 -11.37
N ARG A 462 -35.25 -13.16 -12.59
CA ARG A 462 -34.98 -14.49 -13.16
C ARG A 462 -33.50 -14.83 -13.05
N LEU A 463 -33.19 -16.13 -12.96
CA LEU A 463 -31.81 -16.61 -12.82
C LEU A 463 -31.04 -16.53 -14.14
N VAL A 464 -29.70 -16.59 -14.08
CA VAL A 464 -28.85 -16.56 -15.28
C VAL A 464 -29.26 -17.56 -16.39
N PRO A 465 -29.52 -18.87 -16.11
CA PRO A 465 -29.96 -19.80 -17.16
C PRO A 465 -31.26 -19.36 -17.87
N ASP A 466 -32.18 -18.70 -17.16
CA ASP A 466 -33.40 -18.15 -17.74
C ASP A 466 -33.12 -16.94 -18.64
N LEU A 467 -32.22 -16.06 -18.22
CA LEU A 467 -31.83 -14.89 -19.00
C LEU A 467 -31.16 -15.30 -20.32
N ILE A 468 -30.36 -16.37 -20.30
CA ILE A 468 -29.78 -16.95 -21.52
C ILE A 468 -30.89 -17.55 -22.41
N ALA A 469 -31.87 -18.22 -21.83
CA ALA A 469 -33.00 -18.78 -22.58
C ALA A 469 -33.84 -17.67 -23.26
N ASP A 470 -34.05 -16.54 -22.58
CA ASP A 470 -34.74 -15.38 -23.16
C ASP A 470 -34.00 -14.85 -24.39
N ARG A 471 -32.66 -14.77 -24.35
CA ARG A 471 -31.85 -14.35 -25.51
C ARG A 471 -31.95 -15.32 -26.68
N ALA A 472 -32.07 -16.62 -26.42
CA ALA A 472 -32.29 -17.59 -27.49
C ALA A 472 -33.68 -17.50 -28.13
N LEU A 473 -34.69 -17.02 -27.39
CA LEU A 473 -36.00 -16.72 -27.96
C LEU A 473 -35.99 -15.42 -28.78
N GLU A 474 -35.28 -14.40 -28.31
CA GLU A 474 -35.19 -13.10 -28.98
C GLU A 474 -34.27 -13.11 -30.22
N ARG A 475 -33.13 -13.81 -30.15
CA ARG A 475 -32.11 -13.85 -31.21
C ARG A 475 -31.70 -15.29 -31.57
N PRO A 476 -32.64 -16.16 -31.98
CA PRO A 476 -32.39 -17.59 -32.14
C PRO A 476 -31.27 -17.94 -33.11
N ASN A 477 -31.11 -17.15 -34.18
CA ASN A 477 -30.14 -17.40 -35.26
C ASN A 477 -28.85 -16.58 -35.10
N ALA A 478 -28.73 -15.75 -34.05
CA ALA A 478 -27.48 -15.07 -33.77
C ALA A 478 -26.43 -16.07 -33.28
N ILE A 479 -25.17 -15.83 -33.60
CA ILE A 479 -24.05 -16.65 -33.12
C ILE A 479 -23.93 -16.43 -31.60
N ALA A 480 -23.93 -17.52 -30.84
CA ALA A 480 -23.69 -17.48 -29.40
C ALA A 480 -22.25 -17.85 -29.07
N LEU A 481 -21.69 -18.83 -29.79
CA LEU A 481 -20.43 -19.47 -29.42
C LEU A 481 -19.62 -19.85 -30.66
N VAL A 482 -18.33 -19.51 -30.64
CA VAL A 482 -17.33 -19.93 -31.63
C VAL A 482 -16.18 -20.60 -30.88
N SER A 483 -15.84 -21.84 -31.25
CA SER A 483 -14.74 -22.61 -30.66
C SER A 483 -13.92 -23.32 -31.74
N GLY A 484 -12.64 -23.58 -31.44
CA GLY A 484 -11.65 -24.12 -32.38
C GLY A 484 -10.71 -23.05 -32.94
N PRO A 485 -9.58 -23.45 -33.56
CA PRO A 485 -8.56 -22.52 -34.04
C PRO A 485 -9.13 -21.58 -35.10
N ALA A 486 -8.70 -20.31 -35.10
CA ALA A 486 -9.10 -19.36 -36.11
C ALA A 486 -8.75 -19.89 -37.52
N THR A 487 -9.72 -19.97 -38.43
CA THR A 487 -9.46 -20.32 -39.83
C THR A 487 -8.57 -19.23 -40.44
N ARG A 488 -7.29 -19.54 -40.66
CA ARG A 488 -6.35 -18.63 -41.36
C ARG A 488 -6.90 -18.35 -42.75
N THR A 489 -7.52 -17.20 -42.95
CA THR A 489 -7.80 -16.68 -44.29
C THR A 489 -6.50 -16.11 -44.84
N SER A 490 -5.94 -16.77 -45.84
CA SER A 490 -4.77 -16.29 -46.57
C SER A 490 -5.14 -15.04 -47.39
N GLY A 491 -4.96 -13.85 -46.80
CA GLY A 491 -4.94 -12.56 -47.51
C GLY A 491 -3.54 -12.27 -48.08
N PRO A 492 -3.41 -11.49 -49.17
CA PRO A 492 -2.17 -11.38 -49.92
C PRO A 492 -1.09 -10.64 -49.12
N ALA A 493 0.13 -11.17 -49.13
CA ALA A 493 1.30 -10.57 -48.50
C ALA A 493 1.52 -9.14 -49.03
N ALA A 494 1.35 -8.14 -48.17
CA ALA A 494 1.82 -6.79 -48.42
C ALA A 494 3.35 -6.80 -48.27
N GLY A 495 4.04 -6.56 -49.39
CA GLY A 495 5.49 -6.64 -49.52
C GLY A 495 6.22 -5.77 -48.51
N HIS A 496 7.15 -6.40 -47.77
CA HIS A 496 8.17 -5.67 -47.05
C HIS A 496 9.30 -5.34 -48.01
N ALA A 497 9.59 -4.04 -48.09
CA ALA A 497 10.66 -3.46 -48.87
C ALA A 497 12.01 -4.05 -48.45
N SER A 498 12.78 -4.39 -49.47
CA SER A 498 14.19 -4.76 -49.42
C SER A 498 15.04 -3.68 -48.77
N SER A 499 16.03 -4.10 -47.98
CA SER A 499 17.22 -3.31 -47.63
C SER A 499 18.44 -4.24 -47.57
N PRO A 500 19.65 -3.72 -47.85
CA PRO A 500 20.68 -4.38 -48.67
C PRO A 500 21.68 -5.23 -47.85
N PRO A 501 22.54 -6.04 -48.51
CA PRO A 501 23.41 -7.00 -47.83
C PRO A 501 24.70 -6.32 -47.35
N ALA A 502 25.16 -6.66 -46.14
CA ALA A 502 26.50 -6.34 -45.70
C ALA A 502 27.21 -7.56 -45.08
N ALA A 503 28.18 -8.04 -45.86
CA ALA A 503 29.48 -8.60 -45.49
C ALA A 503 29.58 -9.82 -44.55
N GLN A 504 29.99 -10.92 -45.17
CA GLN A 504 30.69 -12.06 -44.57
C GLN A 504 32.06 -11.63 -44.01
N ALA A 505 32.42 -12.14 -42.83
CA ALA A 505 33.81 -12.34 -42.41
C ALA A 505 33.92 -13.58 -41.50
N SER A 506 34.40 -14.67 -42.12
CA SER A 506 35.28 -15.73 -41.61
C SER A 506 35.27 -16.14 -40.11
N ASP A 507 34.83 -17.40 -39.90
CA ASP A 507 35.23 -18.40 -38.89
C ASP A 507 36.77 -18.66 -38.87
N PRO A 508 37.41 -19.47 -37.97
CA PRO A 508 36.84 -20.48 -37.06
C PRO A 508 37.47 -20.61 -35.64
N THR A 509 36.82 -21.36 -34.75
CA THR A 509 37.36 -22.51 -33.96
C THR A 509 36.52 -22.75 -32.70
N THR A 510 35.74 -23.85 -32.65
CA THR A 510 35.89 -24.87 -31.59
C THR A 510 35.14 -26.14 -31.96
N GLU A 511 35.78 -27.26 -31.67
CA GLU A 511 35.44 -28.63 -32.03
C GLU A 511 34.11 -29.14 -31.47
N GLN A 512 33.46 -29.97 -32.29
CA GLN A 512 32.41 -30.89 -31.89
C GLN A 512 32.94 -31.95 -30.92
N VAL A 513 32.22 -32.19 -29.82
CA VAL A 513 32.11 -33.53 -29.25
C VAL A 513 30.63 -33.87 -29.10
N SER A 514 30.26 -34.96 -29.77
CA SER A 514 28.93 -35.48 -29.97
C SER A 514 28.53 -36.49 -28.89
N GLY A 515 27.26 -36.46 -28.48
CA GLY A 515 26.45 -37.63 -28.07
C GLY A 515 25.84 -37.59 -26.66
N PRO A 516 24.71 -38.29 -26.40
CA PRO A 516 23.56 -38.59 -27.25
C PRO A 516 22.27 -37.91 -26.72
N ALA A 517 21.41 -37.45 -27.64
CA ALA A 517 20.03 -37.09 -27.33
C ALA A 517 19.25 -38.38 -27.02
N ALA A 518 18.98 -38.63 -25.74
CA ALA A 518 18.07 -39.67 -25.29
C ALA A 518 16.66 -39.10 -25.18
N ALA A 519 15.77 -39.69 -25.98
CA ALA A 519 14.35 -39.44 -26.03
C ALA A 519 13.67 -39.69 -24.68
N HIS A 520 13.04 -38.67 -24.10
CA HIS A 520 11.86 -38.80 -23.22
C HIS A 520 11.05 -37.50 -23.28
N ALA A 521 10.51 -37.19 -24.46
CA ALA A 521 9.32 -36.37 -24.58
C ALA A 521 8.13 -37.32 -24.63
N SER A 522 7.63 -37.73 -23.46
CA SER A 522 6.28 -38.28 -23.36
C SER A 522 5.31 -37.16 -23.77
N SER A 523 4.87 -37.20 -25.02
CA SER A 523 3.77 -36.37 -25.52
C SER A 523 2.55 -36.56 -24.59
N PRO A 524 1.85 -35.49 -24.19
CA PRO A 524 0.54 -35.65 -23.59
C PRO A 524 -0.33 -36.37 -24.62
N VAL A 525 -1.00 -37.44 -24.18
CA VAL A 525 -2.03 -38.10 -24.99
C VAL A 525 -3.04 -37.04 -25.42
N ALA A 526 -3.13 -36.79 -26.72
CA ALA A 526 -4.08 -35.87 -27.29
C ALA A 526 -5.50 -36.43 -27.08
N ALA A 527 -6.17 -35.98 -26.02
CA ALA A 527 -7.62 -36.11 -25.91
C ALA A 527 -8.24 -35.48 -27.16
N GLN A 528 -9.09 -36.22 -27.88
CA GLN A 528 -9.66 -35.75 -29.14
C GLN A 528 -10.47 -34.47 -28.89
N THR A 529 -9.98 -33.34 -29.40
CA THR A 529 -10.72 -32.09 -29.40
C THR A 529 -11.93 -32.23 -30.33
N SER A 530 -13.14 -31.95 -29.81
CA SER A 530 -14.30 -31.64 -30.66
C SER A 530 -13.87 -30.56 -31.66
N GLY A 531 -14.02 -30.82 -32.95
CA GLY A 531 -13.56 -29.91 -34.03
C GLY A 531 -14.18 -28.50 -33.94
N PRO A 532 -13.76 -27.56 -34.81
CA PRO A 532 -14.26 -26.20 -34.78
C PRO A 532 -15.80 -26.17 -34.85
N ALA A 533 -16.42 -25.44 -33.92
CA ALA A 533 -17.87 -25.37 -33.76
C ALA A 533 -18.33 -23.93 -33.66
N VAL A 534 -19.32 -23.58 -34.48
CA VAL A 534 -20.08 -22.33 -34.40
C VAL A 534 -21.52 -22.70 -34.02
N LEU A 535 -21.99 -22.22 -32.88
CA LEU A 535 -23.35 -22.48 -32.40
C LEU A 535 -24.14 -21.18 -32.35
N THR A 536 -25.35 -21.21 -32.88
CA THR A 536 -26.35 -20.18 -32.64
C THR A 536 -26.92 -20.28 -31.23
N TYR A 537 -27.58 -19.22 -30.75
CA TYR A 537 -28.26 -19.25 -29.45
C TYR A 537 -29.31 -20.38 -29.35
N ARG A 538 -30.07 -20.64 -30.42
CA ARG A 538 -31.03 -21.74 -30.46
C ARG A 538 -30.32 -23.09 -30.31
N GLU A 539 -29.27 -23.34 -31.08
CA GLU A 539 -28.55 -24.61 -31.04
C GLU A 539 -27.86 -24.86 -29.69
N LEU A 540 -27.27 -23.82 -29.10
CA LEU A 540 -26.67 -23.89 -27.77
C LEU A 540 -27.74 -24.27 -26.73
N LEU A 541 -28.89 -23.60 -26.76
CA LEU A 541 -29.96 -23.85 -25.79
C LEU A 541 -30.59 -25.23 -25.98
N ASP A 542 -30.86 -25.65 -27.22
CA ASP A 542 -31.44 -26.95 -27.52
C ASP A 542 -30.54 -28.10 -27.04
N ARG A 543 -29.22 -27.98 -27.24
CA ARG A 543 -28.25 -28.96 -26.72
C ARG A 543 -28.22 -28.95 -25.19
N ALA A 544 -28.19 -27.77 -24.58
CA ALA A 544 -28.18 -27.63 -23.13
C ALA A 544 -29.47 -28.19 -22.50
N ASP A 545 -30.63 -27.97 -23.10
CA ASP A 545 -31.92 -28.48 -22.61
C ASP A 545 -32.06 -29.99 -22.71
N ARG A 546 -31.60 -30.58 -23.81
CA ARG A 546 -31.53 -32.05 -23.94
C ARG A 546 -30.61 -32.65 -22.88
N LEU A 547 -29.49 -32.02 -22.59
CA LEU A 547 -28.58 -32.47 -21.53
C LEU A 547 -29.18 -32.24 -20.13
N ALA A 548 -29.80 -31.09 -19.87
CA ALA A 548 -30.46 -30.78 -18.60
C ALA A 548 -31.60 -31.75 -18.28
N ALA A 549 -32.39 -32.16 -19.27
CA ALA A 549 -33.44 -33.16 -19.09
C ALA A 549 -32.86 -34.51 -18.65
N ARG A 550 -31.73 -34.92 -19.24
CA ARG A 550 -30.99 -36.13 -18.86
C ARG A 550 -30.43 -36.04 -17.43
N LEU A 551 -29.84 -34.89 -17.08
CA LEU A 551 -29.33 -34.64 -15.73
C LEU A 551 -30.45 -34.69 -14.67
N ARG A 552 -31.63 -34.11 -14.94
CA ARG A 552 -32.79 -34.20 -14.04
C ARG A 552 -33.29 -35.64 -13.87
N ALA A 553 -33.32 -36.42 -14.96
CA ALA A 553 -33.68 -37.83 -14.89
C ALA A 553 -32.68 -38.65 -14.05
N ALA A 554 -31.41 -38.23 -14.01
CA ALA A 554 -30.39 -38.80 -13.14
C ALA A 554 -30.51 -38.35 -11.66
N GLY A 555 -31.36 -37.38 -11.34
CA GLY A 555 -31.55 -36.86 -9.98
C GLY A 555 -30.78 -35.56 -9.69
N VAL A 556 -30.22 -34.89 -10.70
CA VAL A 556 -29.67 -33.54 -10.54
C VAL A 556 -30.81 -32.55 -10.32
N GLY A 557 -30.70 -31.74 -9.27
CA GLY A 557 -31.63 -30.68 -8.91
C GLY A 557 -30.93 -29.56 -8.15
N PRO A 558 -31.68 -28.68 -7.44
CA PRO A 558 -31.15 -27.50 -6.75
C PRO A 558 -29.86 -27.76 -5.94
N GLY A 559 -28.75 -27.16 -6.39
CA GLY A 559 -27.45 -27.20 -5.71
C GLY A 559 -26.68 -28.52 -5.77
N VAL A 560 -27.17 -29.54 -6.50
CA VAL A 560 -26.49 -30.83 -6.63
C VAL A 560 -25.20 -30.67 -7.46
N PRO A 561 -24.01 -31.04 -6.93
CA PRO A 561 -22.74 -30.85 -7.63
C PRO A 561 -22.55 -31.86 -8.78
N VAL A 562 -22.19 -31.36 -9.97
CA VAL A 562 -21.90 -32.15 -11.17
C VAL A 562 -20.51 -31.78 -11.69
N GLY A 563 -19.61 -32.77 -11.77
CA GLY A 563 -18.26 -32.58 -12.28
C GLY A 563 -18.24 -32.41 -13.80
N LEU A 564 -17.47 -31.45 -14.31
CA LEU A 564 -17.27 -31.21 -15.74
C LEU A 564 -15.80 -31.46 -16.10
N CYS A 565 -15.51 -32.67 -16.56
CA CYS A 565 -14.17 -33.08 -17.01
C CYS A 565 -14.10 -33.10 -18.55
N LEU A 566 -14.25 -31.91 -19.15
CA LEU A 566 -14.34 -31.73 -20.59
C LEU A 566 -13.17 -30.89 -21.10
N PRO A 567 -12.67 -31.14 -22.33
CA PRO A 567 -11.72 -30.26 -22.95
C PRO A 567 -12.34 -28.88 -23.17
N ARG A 568 -11.48 -27.88 -23.23
CA ARG A 568 -11.87 -26.50 -23.53
C ARG A 568 -12.53 -26.44 -24.91
N GLY A 569 -13.76 -25.93 -24.97
CA GLY A 569 -14.51 -25.81 -26.22
C GLY A 569 -16.01 -25.67 -26.02
N ALA A 570 -16.77 -25.87 -27.09
CA ALA A 570 -18.22 -25.70 -27.07
C ALA A 570 -18.94 -26.59 -26.06
N ASP A 571 -18.52 -27.85 -25.95
CA ASP A 571 -19.18 -28.84 -25.08
C ASP A 571 -19.06 -28.47 -23.59
N MET A 572 -17.95 -27.83 -23.17
CA MET A 572 -17.77 -27.32 -21.81
C MET A 572 -18.81 -26.24 -21.47
N VAL A 573 -19.04 -25.29 -22.39
CA VAL A 573 -20.04 -24.23 -22.22
C VAL A 573 -21.46 -24.81 -22.20
N VAL A 574 -21.76 -25.71 -23.14
CA VAL A 574 -23.07 -26.40 -23.19
C VAL A 574 -23.34 -27.18 -21.90
N ALA A 575 -22.34 -27.90 -21.39
CA ALA A 575 -22.46 -28.67 -20.15
C ALA A 575 -22.68 -27.78 -18.93
N ALA A 576 -21.93 -26.68 -18.79
CA ALA A 576 -22.14 -25.71 -17.72
C ALA A 576 -23.56 -25.12 -17.73
N VAL A 577 -24.04 -24.69 -18.90
CA VAL A 577 -25.41 -24.18 -19.07
C VAL A 577 -26.44 -25.28 -18.75
N ALA A 578 -26.23 -26.51 -19.21
CA ALA A 578 -27.12 -27.63 -18.94
C ALA A 578 -27.25 -27.96 -17.46
N VAL A 579 -26.14 -27.95 -16.71
CA VAL A 579 -26.15 -28.18 -15.26
C VAL A 579 -26.94 -27.09 -14.55
N LEU A 580 -26.71 -25.81 -14.89
CA LEU A 580 -27.49 -24.69 -14.34
C LEU A 580 -28.98 -24.81 -14.68
N ARG A 581 -29.33 -25.23 -15.91
CA ARG A 581 -30.72 -25.47 -16.32
C ARG A 581 -31.35 -26.68 -15.65
N ALA A 582 -30.56 -27.66 -15.22
CA ALA A 582 -31.02 -28.77 -14.41
C ALA A 582 -31.22 -28.37 -12.93
N GLY A 583 -30.72 -27.20 -12.52
CA GLY A 583 -30.70 -26.71 -11.14
C GLY A 583 -29.46 -27.12 -10.35
N GLY A 584 -28.54 -27.86 -10.96
CA GLY A 584 -27.32 -28.32 -10.31
C GLY A 584 -26.24 -27.23 -10.22
N ALA A 585 -25.20 -27.54 -9.45
CA ALA A 585 -23.98 -26.75 -9.34
C ALA A 585 -22.88 -27.40 -10.17
N TYR A 586 -22.32 -26.72 -11.17
CA TYR A 586 -21.21 -27.33 -11.92
C TYR A 586 -19.88 -27.17 -11.17
N VAL A 587 -19.01 -28.17 -11.31
CA VAL A 587 -17.64 -28.18 -10.77
C VAL A 587 -16.67 -28.48 -11.90
N PRO A 588 -15.93 -27.49 -12.41
CA PRO A 588 -14.91 -27.71 -13.43
C PRO A 588 -13.79 -28.62 -12.93
N LEU A 589 -13.51 -29.68 -13.68
CA LEU A 589 -12.45 -30.65 -13.43
C LEU A 589 -11.49 -30.59 -14.63
N ASP A 590 -10.32 -29.98 -14.47
CA ASP A 590 -9.37 -29.86 -15.57
C ASP A 590 -8.82 -31.26 -15.95
N PRO A 591 -9.02 -31.76 -17.18
CA PRO A 591 -8.54 -33.07 -17.60
C PRO A 591 -7.00 -33.22 -17.53
N GLY A 592 -6.27 -32.09 -17.53
CA GLY A 592 -4.81 -32.07 -17.37
C GLY A 592 -4.34 -32.19 -15.92
N HIS A 593 -5.24 -32.16 -14.94
CA HIS A 593 -4.87 -32.37 -13.54
C HIS A 593 -4.51 -33.84 -13.26
N PRO A 594 -3.57 -34.11 -12.31
CA PRO A 594 -3.27 -35.47 -11.90
C PRO A 594 -4.51 -36.23 -11.37
N PRO A 595 -4.64 -37.54 -11.63
CA PRO A 595 -5.79 -38.32 -11.18
C PRO A 595 -6.08 -38.22 -9.69
N ALA A 596 -5.04 -38.18 -8.84
CA ALA A 596 -5.17 -38.03 -7.40
C ALA A 596 -5.85 -36.70 -7.02
N ARG A 597 -5.55 -35.61 -7.74
CA ARG A 597 -6.18 -34.30 -7.53
C ARG A 597 -7.63 -34.30 -7.95
N LEU A 598 -7.95 -34.93 -9.09
CA LEU A 598 -9.32 -35.09 -9.57
C LEU A 598 -10.18 -35.91 -8.58
N LYS A 599 -9.67 -37.04 -8.10
CA LYS A 599 -10.34 -37.87 -7.07
C LYS A 599 -10.57 -37.09 -5.78
N PHE A 600 -9.58 -36.32 -5.32
CA PHE A 600 -9.74 -35.44 -4.16
C PHE A 600 -10.88 -34.43 -4.36
N MET A 601 -10.89 -33.69 -5.48
CA MET A 601 -11.95 -32.70 -5.76
C MET A 601 -13.34 -33.34 -5.84
N ILE A 602 -13.43 -34.53 -6.45
CA ILE A 602 -14.68 -35.30 -6.54
C ILE A 602 -15.20 -35.69 -5.15
N GLY A 603 -14.31 -36.21 -4.30
CA GLY A 603 -14.66 -36.58 -2.92
C GLY A 603 -15.01 -35.38 -2.05
N ASP A 604 -14.17 -34.33 -2.08
CA ASP A 604 -14.32 -33.13 -1.24
C ASP A 604 -15.58 -32.32 -1.61
N ALA A 605 -15.98 -32.25 -2.88
CA ALA A 605 -17.23 -31.62 -3.31
C ALA A 605 -18.46 -32.57 -3.26
N GLY A 606 -18.27 -33.87 -2.99
CA GLY A 606 -19.35 -34.85 -2.97
C GLY A 606 -19.98 -35.12 -4.35
N ILE A 607 -19.18 -35.05 -5.42
CA ILE A 607 -19.63 -35.24 -6.80
C ILE A 607 -19.99 -36.72 -7.02
N ARG A 608 -21.22 -36.97 -7.50
CA ARG A 608 -21.72 -38.33 -7.83
C ARG A 608 -21.88 -38.57 -9.33
N LEU A 609 -21.80 -37.51 -10.13
CA LEU A 609 -21.94 -37.52 -11.58
C LEU A 609 -20.87 -36.64 -12.21
N VAL A 610 -20.10 -37.19 -13.14
CA VAL A 610 -19.08 -36.47 -13.92
C VAL A 610 -19.42 -36.54 -15.40
N LEU A 611 -19.53 -35.39 -16.05
CA LEU A 611 -19.59 -35.28 -17.50
C LEU A 611 -18.16 -35.28 -18.06
N ALA A 612 -17.82 -36.24 -18.91
CA ALA A 612 -16.47 -36.39 -19.45
C ALA A 612 -16.47 -36.63 -20.97
N ALA A 613 -15.35 -36.29 -21.63
CA ALA A 613 -15.17 -36.58 -23.05
C ALA A 613 -14.73 -38.02 -23.29
N GLU A 614 -13.98 -38.60 -22.34
CA GLU A 614 -13.44 -39.96 -22.40
C GLU A 614 -13.75 -40.71 -21.09
N PRO A 615 -13.75 -42.06 -21.10
CA PRO A 615 -13.87 -42.85 -19.88
C PRO A 615 -12.81 -42.50 -18.84
N MET A 616 -13.17 -42.51 -17.56
CA MET A 616 -12.27 -42.18 -16.45
C MET A 616 -12.35 -43.25 -15.35
N ASP A 617 -11.21 -43.51 -14.71
CA ASP A 617 -11.12 -44.36 -13.53
C ASP A 617 -11.31 -43.53 -12.25
N LEU A 618 -12.45 -43.71 -11.58
CA LEU A 618 -12.90 -42.92 -10.42
C LEU A 618 -13.33 -43.86 -9.28
N ASP A 619 -13.44 -43.31 -8.07
CA ASP A 619 -13.78 -44.10 -6.89
C ASP A 619 -15.20 -44.69 -6.95
N ALA A 620 -15.42 -45.79 -6.24
CA ALA A 620 -16.68 -46.53 -6.25
C ALA A 620 -17.87 -45.64 -5.83
N GLY A 621 -18.84 -45.47 -6.74
CA GLY A 621 -20.08 -44.72 -6.49
C GLY A 621 -20.22 -43.41 -7.27
N THR A 622 -19.22 -43.02 -8.07
CA THR A 622 -19.28 -41.90 -9.02
C THR A 622 -19.54 -42.41 -10.44
N GLN A 623 -20.52 -41.82 -11.12
CA GLN A 623 -20.90 -42.20 -12.48
C GLN A 623 -20.26 -41.26 -13.52
N VAL A 624 -19.65 -41.82 -14.56
CA VAL A 624 -19.13 -41.04 -15.70
C VAL A 624 -20.11 -41.08 -16.85
N VAL A 625 -20.53 -39.90 -17.32
CA VAL A 625 -21.43 -39.74 -18.46
C VAL A 625 -20.66 -39.09 -19.60
N LEU A 626 -20.59 -39.81 -20.73
CA LEU A 626 -19.90 -39.30 -21.91
C LEU A 626 -20.79 -38.30 -22.66
N THR A 627 -20.21 -37.17 -23.07
CA THR A 627 -20.97 -36.08 -23.72
C THR A 627 -21.21 -36.30 -25.22
N SER A 628 -20.49 -37.21 -25.87
CA SER A 628 -20.70 -37.54 -27.29
C SER A 628 -22.09 -38.14 -27.49
N GLU A 629 -22.91 -37.56 -28.38
CA GLU A 629 -24.19 -38.18 -28.76
C GLU A 629 -23.93 -39.56 -29.39
N PRO A 630 -24.65 -40.61 -28.97
CA PRO A 630 -24.53 -41.92 -29.61
C PRO A 630 -24.97 -41.81 -31.08
N ARG A 631 -24.33 -42.59 -31.97
CA ARG A 631 -24.70 -42.73 -33.39
C ARG A 631 -26.14 -43.21 -33.65
N ASN A 632 -26.97 -43.40 -32.62
CA ASN A 632 -28.34 -43.89 -32.73
C ASN A 632 -29.30 -43.10 -31.78
N PRO A 633 -30.28 -42.34 -32.31
CA PRO A 633 -31.22 -41.57 -31.50
C PRO A 633 -32.20 -42.40 -30.65
N ASP A 634 -32.37 -43.70 -30.94
CA ASP A 634 -33.33 -44.58 -30.25
C ASP A 634 -32.72 -45.41 -29.09
N ALA A 635 -31.43 -45.24 -28.81
CA ALA A 635 -30.78 -45.92 -27.68
C ALA A 635 -30.80 -45.02 -26.44
N GLY A 636 -31.48 -45.46 -25.37
CA GLY A 636 -31.51 -44.78 -24.07
C GLY A 636 -30.12 -44.43 -23.51
N THR A 637 -30.09 -43.49 -22.57
CA THR A 637 -28.90 -42.85 -22.01
C THR A 637 -27.87 -43.85 -21.47
N ARG A 638 -26.57 -43.63 -21.75
CA ARG A 638 -25.47 -44.54 -21.36
C ARG A 638 -24.45 -43.82 -20.46
N ALA A 639 -24.17 -44.38 -19.29
CA ALA A 639 -23.03 -44.10 -18.42
C ALA A 639 -21.98 -45.19 -18.59
N VAL A 640 -20.72 -44.82 -18.40
CA VAL A 640 -19.62 -45.77 -18.18
C VAL A 640 -19.45 -45.93 -16.68
N LEU A 641 -19.63 -47.15 -16.19
CA LEU A 641 -19.36 -47.50 -14.79
C LEU A 641 -17.99 -48.20 -14.70
N THR A 642 -17.06 -47.61 -13.97
CA THR A 642 -15.84 -48.27 -13.51
C THR A 642 -16.12 -48.84 -12.12
N GLN A 643 -16.18 -50.17 -12.00
CA GLN A 643 -16.22 -50.84 -10.69
C GLN A 643 -14.86 -51.48 -10.43
N GLU A 644 -14.27 -51.22 -9.27
CA GLU A 644 -13.13 -52.01 -8.81
C GLU A 644 -13.58 -53.45 -8.50
N PRO A 645 -12.84 -54.47 -8.96
CA PRO A 645 -13.03 -55.81 -8.45
C PRO A 645 -12.57 -55.86 -6.99
N ARG A 646 -13.45 -56.28 -6.08
CA ARG A 646 -13.15 -56.54 -4.65
C ARG A 646 -12.09 -57.62 -4.40
N ASN A 647 -11.32 -58.04 -5.41
CA ASN A 647 -10.36 -59.14 -5.32
C ASN A 647 -9.08 -58.84 -6.12
N PRO A 648 -7.90 -58.77 -5.47
CA PRO A 648 -6.63 -58.58 -6.15
C PRO A 648 -6.27 -59.87 -6.91
N GLY A 649 -6.60 -59.91 -8.20
CA GLY A 649 -6.35 -61.06 -9.08
C GLY A 649 -7.29 -61.20 -10.29
N ALA A 650 -8.34 -60.39 -10.40
CA ALA A 650 -9.22 -60.39 -11.57
C ALA A 650 -8.68 -59.46 -12.69
N PRO A 651 -8.87 -59.81 -13.98
CA PRO A 651 -8.48 -58.96 -15.11
C PRO A 651 -9.18 -57.59 -15.06
N ALA A 652 -8.54 -56.57 -15.64
CA ALA A 652 -9.03 -55.19 -15.70
C ALA A 652 -10.53 -55.13 -16.07
N ALA A 653 -11.30 -54.35 -15.33
CA ALA A 653 -12.76 -54.26 -15.46
C ALA A 653 -13.16 -53.85 -16.90
N GLU A 654 -14.08 -54.60 -17.50
CA GLU A 654 -14.69 -54.22 -18.78
C GLU A 654 -15.52 -52.93 -18.59
N VAL A 655 -15.21 -51.90 -19.39
CA VAL A 655 -16.09 -50.74 -19.58
C VAL A 655 -17.40 -51.22 -20.20
N ARG A 656 -18.51 -51.10 -19.47
CA ARG A 656 -19.86 -51.46 -19.95
C ARG A 656 -20.72 -50.22 -20.08
N ASP A 657 -21.40 -50.10 -21.23
CA ASP A 657 -22.48 -49.14 -21.43
C ASP A 657 -23.66 -49.54 -20.54
N ALA A 658 -23.97 -48.75 -19.50
CA ALA A 658 -25.09 -48.98 -18.58
C ALA A 658 -26.04 -47.77 -18.56
N PRO A 659 -27.35 -47.93 -18.28
CA PRO A 659 -28.22 -46.78 -18.04
C PRO A 659 -27.72 -45.94 -16.85
N ILE A 660 -27.84 -44.61 -16.92
CA ILE A 660 -27.49 -43.72 -15.78
C ILE A 660 -28.37 -44.11 -14.60
N GLU A 661 -27.76 -44.52 -13.48
CA GLU A 661 -28.51 -44.82 -12.26
C GLU A 661 -28.91 -43.52 -11.56
N PRO A 662 -30.14 -43.42 -11.01
CA PRO A 662 -30.54 -42.27 -10.23
C PRO A 662 -29.62 -42.07 -9.02
N ILE A 663 -28.99 -40.90 -8.90
CA ILE A 663 -28.16 -40.55 -7.72
C ILE A 663 -28.99 -40.08 -6.52
N GLY A 664 -30.29 -39.91 -6.71
CA GLY A 664 -31.26 -39.45 -5.71
C GLY A 664 -32.68 -39.42 -6.27
N PRO A 665 -33.66 -38.92 -5.50
CA PRO A 665 -35.01 -38.72 -6.02
C PRO A 665 -34.98 -37.71 -7.18
N VAL A 666 -35.85 -37.90 -8.18
CA VAL A 666 -36.02 -36.92 -9.27
C VAL A 666 -36.57 -35.63 -8.68
N LEU A 667 -35.76 -34.57 -8.68
CA LEU A 667 -36.14 -33.25 -8.21
C LEU A 667 -36.68 -32.42 -9.38
N THR A 668 -37.93 -31.95 -9.27
CA THR A 668 -38.54 -31.05 -10.26
C THR A 668 -38.58 -29.59 -9.80
N ALA A 669 -38.04 -29.30 -8.62
CA ALA A 669 -38.00 -27.96 -8.07
C ALA A 669 -37.05 -27.06 -8.87
N GLN A 670 -37.49 -25.84 -9.17
CA GLN A 670 -36.63 -24.81 -9.73
C GLN A 670 -35.59 -24.37 -8.69
N PRO A 671 -34.33 -24.09 -9.08
CA PRO A 671 -33.35 -23.54 -8.17
C PRO A 671 -33.81 -22.17 -7.65
N ALA A 672 -33.57 -21.90 -6.37
CA ALA A 672 -33.76 -20.61 -5.73
C ALA A 672 -32.47 -19.77 -5.85
N PRO A 673 -32.55 -18.42 -5.69
CA PRO A 673 -31.36 -17.57 -5.68
C PRO A 673 -30.31 -17.95 -4.62
N GLY A 674 -30.74 -18.61 -3.55
CA GLY A 674 -29.84 -19.09 -2.50
C GLY A 674 -29.13 -20.39 -2.81
N ASP A 675 -29.49 -21.13 -3.85
CA ASP A 675 -28.85 -22.40 -4.19
C ASP A 675 -27.49 -22.20 -4.86
N VAL A 676 -26.59 -23.17 -4.70
CA VAL A 676 -25.24 -23.13 -5.29
C VAL A 676 -25.34 -23.29 -6.80
N ALA A 677 -24.73 -22.37 -7.54
CA ALA A 677 -24.66 -22.38 -9.00
C ALA A 677 -23.37 -23.06 -9.49
N TYR A 678 -22.26 -22.90 -8.78
CA TYR A 678 -21.00 -23.56 -9.10
C TYR A 678 -20.09 -23.68 -7.88
N ILE A 679 -19.11 -24.58 -7.99
CA ILE A 679 -18.01 -24.72 -7.04
C ILE A 679 -16.70 -24.64 -7.81
N LEU A 680 -15.83 -23.69 -7.44
CA LEU A 680 -14.50 -23.54 -8.03
C LEU A 680 -13.42 -23.80 -7.00
N TYR A 681 -12.46 -24.66 -7.34
CA TYR A 681 -11.35 -24.97 -6.44
C TYR A 681 -10.23 -23.96 -6.58
N THR A 682 -9.77 -23.44 -5.44
CA THR A 682 -8.57 -22.62 -5.33
C THR A 682 -7.48 -23.34 -4.52
N SER A 683 -6.24 -22.89 -4.65
CA SER A 683 -5.12 -23.33 -3.81
C SER A 683 -5.39 -22.99 -2.34
N GLY A 684 -4.97 -23.87 -1.43
CA GLY A 684 -5.24 -23.73 0.00
C GLY A 684 -4.00 -23.38 0.80
N SER A 685 -4.09 -22.43 1.73
CA SER A 685 -2.99 -22.03 2.61
C SER A 685 -2.47 -23.18 3.50
N THR A 686 -3.29 -24.20 3.74
CA THR A 686 -2.95 -25.44 4.46
C THR A 686 -2.36 -26.54 3.56
N GLY A 687 -2.15 -26.23 2.27
CA GLY A 687 -1.67 -27.19 1.26
C GLY A 687 -2.71 -28.15 0.69
N THR A 688 -3.99 -27.94 0.99
CA THR A 688 -5.10 -28.72 0.42
C THR A 688 -6.05 -27.82 -0.37
N PRO A 689 -6.41 -28.15 -1.63
CA PRO A 689 -7.34 -27.35 -2.41
C PRO A 689 -8.69 -27.16 -1.71
N LYS A 690 -9.32 -26.00 -1.91
CA LYS A 690 -10.59 -25.64 -1.26
C LYS A 690 -11.62 -25.21 -2.32
N GLY A 691 -12.81 -25.80 -2.28
CA GLY A 691 -13.90 -25.45 -3.19
C GLY A 691 -14.69 -24.23 -2.70
N VAL A 692 -14.72 -23.14 -3.46
CA VAL A 692 -15.55 -21.96 -3.19
C VAL A 692 -16.95 -22.19 -3.77
N ALA A 693 -17.97 -22.26 -2.91
CA ALA A 693 -19.35 -22.47 -3.33
C ALA A 693 -20.05 -21.12 -3.55
N VAL A 694 -20.46 -20.86 -4.79
CA VAL A 694 -21.09 -19.58 -5.19
C VAL A 694 -22.56 -19.80 -5.48
N GLU A 695 -23.42 -18.92 -4.94
CA GLU A 695 -24.87 -18.99 -5.10
C GLU A 695 -25.37 -18.30 -6.36
N HIS A 696 -26.55 -18.70 -6.85
CA HIS A 696 -27.22 -18.07 -7.99
C HIS A 696 -27.41 -16.55 -7.81
N ARG A 697 -27.67 -16.06 -6.60
CA ARG A 697 -27.81 -14.61 -6.32
C ARG A 697 -26.52 -13.83 -6.60
N ALA A 698 -25.36 -14.43 -6.31
CA ALA A 698 -24.06 -13.80 -6.51
C ALA A 698 -23.70 -13.82 -8.00
N LEU A 699 -24.01 -14.94 -8.67
CA LEU A 699 -23.89 -15.05 -10.13
C LEU A 699 -24.81 -14.07 -10.88
N LEU A 700 -26.02 -13.83 -10.37
CA LEU A 700 -26.91 -12.80 -10.89
C LEU A 700 -26.37 -11.40 -10.68
N ASN A 701 -25.82 -11.14 -9.49
CA ASN A 701 -25.20 -9.86 -9.22
C ASN A 701 -24.00 -9.60 -10.14
N LEU A 702 -23.19 -10.62 -10.45
CA LEU A 702 -22.11 -10.51 -11.42
C LEU A 702 -22.63 -10.06 -12.79
N ALA A 703 -23.74 -10.62 -13.28
CA ALA A 703 -24.35 -10.18 -14.54
C ALA A 703 -24.80 -8.71 -14.50
N THR A 704 -25.35 -8.24 -13.37
CA THR A 704 -25.73 -6.83 -13.15
C THR A 704 -24.50 -5.92 -13.10
N ALA A 705 -23.50 -6.28 -12.29
CA ALA A 705 -22.26 -5.54 -12.06
C ALA A 705 -21.46 -5.37 -13.35
N VAL A 706 -21.23 -6.48 -14.06
CA VAL A 706 -20.47 -6.49 -15.30
C VAL A 706 -21.17 -5.67 -16.37
N ARG A 707 -22.49 -5.77 -16.53
CA ARG A 707 -23.21 -4.96 -17.52
C ARG A 707 -23.13 -3.45 -17.24
N ALA A 708 -23.07 -3.04 -15.98
CA ALA A 708 -22.91 -1.63 -15.63
C ALA A 708 -21.50 -1.10 -15.94
N GLN A 709 -20.47 -1.92 -15.71
CA GLN A 709 -19.07 -1.51 -15.85
C GLN A 709 -18.51 -1.74 -17.28
N PHE A 710 -18.94 -2.84 -17.89
CA PHE A 710 -18.55 -3.34 -19.20
C PHE A 710 -19.81 -3.43 -20.07
N PRO A 711 -20.16 -2.37 -20.82
CA PRO A 711 -21.43 -2.27 -21.56
C PRO A 711 -21.40 -3.15 -22.83
N VAL A 712 -21.24 -4.45 -22.66
CA VAL A 712 -21.28 -5.46 -23.70
C VAL A 712 -22.72 -5.60 -24.20
N THR A 713 -22.86 -5.61 -25.51
CA THR A 713 -24.13 -5.64 -26.23
C THR A 713 -24.18 -6.84 -27.17
N GLY A 714 -25.33 -7.07 -27.81
CA GLY A 714 -25.47 -8.15 -28.79
C GLY A 714 -24.56 -8.03 -30.03
N GLU A 715 -23.86 -6.92 -30.22
CA GLU A 715 -22.92 -6.70 -31.33
C GLU A 715 -21.46 -7.00 -30.94
N ASP A 716 -21.22 -7.35 -29.67
CA ASP A 716 -19.89 -7.59 -29.14
C ASP A 716 -19.40 -9.02 -29.35
N ARG A 717 -18.07 -9.13 -29.40
CA ARG A 717 -17.31 -10.38 -29.53
C ARG A 717 -16.38 -10.49 -28.34
N VAL A 718 -16.68 -11.41 -27.43
CA VAL A 718 -15.99 -11.57 -26.15
C VAL A 718 -15.02 -12.74 -26.24
N LEU A 719 -13.74 -12.51 -25.93
CA LEU A 719 -12.77 -13.59 -25.81
C LEU A 719 -12.95 -14.32 -24.47
N GLN A 720 -13.29 -15.60 -24.53
CA GLN A 720 -13.13 -16.52 -23.41
C GLN A 720 -11.67 -16.97 -23.41
N TYR A 721 -10.86 -16.43 -22.49
CA TYR A 721 -9.40 -16.63 -22.41
C TYR A 721 -8.99 -17.54 -21.24
N VAL A 722 -9.50 -17.28 -20.04
CA VAL A 722 -9.03 -17.95 -18.82
C VAL A 722 -9.44 -19.43 -18.80
N SER A 723 -8.71 -20.32 -18.12
CA SER A 723 -9.17 -21.71 -17.95
C SER A 723 -10.51 -21.74 -17.20
N PHE A 724 -11.38 -22.70 -17.55
CA PHE A 724 -12.68 -22.90 -16.89
C PHE A 724 -12.57 -23.30 -15.41
N GLY A 725 -11.38 -23.70 -14.94
CA GLY A 725 -11.10 -23.88 -13.51
C GLY A 725 -10.99 -22.58 -12.72
N PHE A 726 -11.05 -21.42 -13.38
CA PHE A 726 -11.00 -20.10 -12.76
C PHE A 726 -12.30 -19.33 -12.98
N ASP A 727 -12.58 -18.46 -12.02
CA ASP A 727 -13.84 -17.74 -11.89
C ASP A 727 -14.08 -16.69 -12.98
N VAL A 728 -13.04 -16.08 -13.52
CA VAL A 728 -13.16 -15.15 -14.66
C VAL A 728 -13.83 -15.81 -15.87
N ALA A 729 -13.58 -17.09 -16.13
CA ALA A 729 -14.24 -17.81 -17.22
C ALA A 729 -15.77 -17.87 -17.03
N VAL A 730 -16.24 -17.86 -15.77
CA VAL A 730 -17.67 -17.75 -15.46
C VAL A 730 -18.20 -16.40 -15.91
N SER A 731 -17.46 -15.31 -15.69
CA SER A 731 -17.87 -13.99 -16.16
C SER A 731 -17.97 -13.98 -17.68
N ASP A 732 -16.93 -14.42 -18.40
CA ASP A 732 -16.89 -14.46 -19.87
C ASP A 732 -18.13 -15.15 -20.44
N VAL A 733 -18.54 -16.29 -19.87
CA VAL A 733 -19.74 -17.01 -20.31
C VAL A 733 -21.03 -16.24 -19.96
N VAL A 734 -21.17 -15.83 -18.70
CA VAL A 734 -22.44 -15.30 -18.18
C VAL A 734 -22.80 -13.96 -18.81
N PHE A 735 -21.92 -12.97 -18.77
CA PHE A 735 -22.31 -11.65 -19.28
C PHE A 735 -22.46 -11.64 -20.79
N THR A 736 -21.66 -12.44 -21.51
CA THR A 736 -21.74 -12.55 -22.98
C THR A 736 -23.09 -13.12 -23.41
N LEU A 737 -23.47 -14.27 -22.86
CA LEU A 737 -24.70 -14.95 -23.25
C LEU A 737 -25.95 -14.20 -22.77
N VAL A 738 -25.91 -13.55 -21.60
CA VAL A 738 -27.01 -12.72 -21.11
C VAL A 738 -27.17 -11.43 -21.92
N ALA A 739 -26.08 -10.87 -22.45
CA ALA A 739 -26.10 -9.71 -23.33
C ALA A 739 -26.55 -10.03 -24.77
N GLY A 740 -26.58 -11.32 -25.16
CA GLY A 740 -26.87 -11.74 -26.52
C GLY A 740 -25.67 -11.59 -27.47
N ALA A 741 -24.45 -11.51 -26.94
CA ALA A 741 -23.18 -11.32 -27.65
C ALA A 741 -22.57 -12.64 -28.13
N GLU A 742 -21.46 -12.58 -28.88
CA GLU A 742 -20.72 -13.76 -29.34
C GLU A 742 -19.58 -14.13 -28.37
N LEU A 743 -19.57 -15.37 -27.86
CA LEU A 743 -18.47 -15.91 -27.06
C LEU A 743 -17.44 -16.63 -27.95
N HIS A 744 -16.18 -16.22 -27.87
CA HIS A 744 -15.07 -16.77 -28.65
C HIS A 744 -14.11 -17.52 -27.74
N VAL A 745 -14.14 -18.86 -27.79
CA VAL A 745 -13.28 -19.72 -26.97
C VAL A 745 -11.94 -19.91 -27.64
N ALA A 746 -10.89 -19.30 -27.07
CA ALA A 746 -9.51 -19.53 -27.50
C ALA A 746 -9.13 -21.01 -27.35
N ALA A 747 -8.36 -21.58 -28.26
CA ALA A 747 -7.74 -22.89 -28.06
C ALA A 747 -6.57 -22.80 -27.06
N GLU A 748 -6.13 -23.93 -26.50
CA GLU A 748 -5.00 -23.93 -25.55
C GLU A 748 -3.70 -23.41 -26.17
N SER A 749 -3.49 -23.65 -27.47
CA SER A 749 -2.38 -23.09 -28.25
C SER A 749 -2.46 -21.57 -28.45
N GLU A 750 -3.65 -20.97 -28.35
CA GLU A 750 -3.92 -19.55 -28.62
C GLU A 750 -3.84 -18.68 -27.35
N ARG A 751 -3.13 -19.14 -26.30
CA ARG A 751 -3.12 -18.45 -24.99
C ARG A 751 -2.00 -17.42 -24.80
N LEU A 752 -0.98 -17.42 -25.65
CA LEU A 752 0.16 -16.51 -25.52
C LEU A 752 0.71 -16.13 -26.90
N GLY A 753 1.43 -15.01 -26.96
CA GLY A 753 2.23 -14.62 -28.13
C GLY A 753 1.42 -14.40 -29.42
N ASP A 754 2.00 -14.82 -30.54
CA ASP A 754 1.45 -14.59 -31.89
C ASP A 754 0.08 -15.22 -32.12
N ASP A 755 -0.18 -16.40 -31.56
CA ASP A 755 -1.45 -17.11 -31.76
C ASP A 755 -2.60 -16.42 -31.01
N LEU A 756 -2.36 -15.89 -29.81
CA LEU A 756 -3.34 -15.05 -29.09
C LEU A 756 -3.63 -13.76 -29.88
N TYR A 757 -2.59 -13.13 -30.41
CA TYR A 757 -2.74 -11.95 -31.26
C TYR A 757 -3.58 -12.24 -32.51
N ALA A 758 -3.26 -13.32 -33.23
CA ALA A 758 -4.01 -13.75 -34.39
C ALA A 758 -5.48 -14.02 -34.04
N ARG A 759 -5.74 -14.66 -32.89
CA ARG A 759 -7.10 -14.89 -32.41
C ARG A 759 -7.88 -13.59 -32.19
N LEU A 760 -7.28 -12.64 -31.47
CA LEU A 760 -7.89 -11.33 -31.19
C LEU A 760 -8.23 -10.57 -32.49
N ARG A 761 -7.30 -10.55 -33.44
CA ARG A 761 -7.43 -9.86 -34.73
C ARG A 761 -8.45 -10.54 -35.64
N ASP A 762 -8.27 -11.83 -35.91
CA ASP A 762 -9.04 -12.55 -36.94
C ASP A 762 -10.49 -12.76 -36.51
N SER A 763 -10.72 -12.90 -35.20
CA SER A 763 -12.07 -12.96 -34.63
C SER A 763 -12.68 -11.59 -34.36
N ARG A 764 -11.94 -10.49 -34.61
CA ARG A 764 -12.36 -9.10 -34.38
C ARG A 764 -12.90 -8.87 -32.97
N ILE A 765 -12.19 -9.38 -31.98
CA ILE A 765 -12.61 -9.34 -30.57
C ILE A 765 -12.79 -7.89 -30.11
N THR A 766 -13.92 -7.60 -29.45
CA THR A 766 -14.24 -6.26 -28.93
C THR A 766 -13.99 -6.11 -27.43
N TYR A 767 -14.07 -7.22 -26.69
CA TYR A 767 -13.76 -7.31 -25.27
C TYR A 767 -12.85 -8.51 -24.99
N ALA A 768 -11.78 -8.28 -24.24
CA ALA A 768 -10.95 -9.35 -23.69
C ALA A 768 -10.61 -9.06 -22.24
N PHE A 769 -10.71 -10.08 -21.39
CA PHE A 769 -10.00 -10.10 -20.11
C PHE A 769 -8.66 -10.80 -20.29
N LEU A 770 -7.56 -10.16 -19.90
CA LEU A 770 -6.22 -10.75 -19.91
C LEU A 770 -5.48 -10.46 -18.61
N PRO A 771 -4.77 -11.43 -18.01
CA PRO A 771 -3.75 -11.14 -17.00
C PRO A 771 -2.71 -10.13 -17.54
N PRO A 772 -2.18 -9.22 -16.72
CA PRO A 772 -1.15 -8.28 -17.12
C PRO A 772 0.02 -8.90 -17.90
N SER A 773 0.55 -10.02 -17.43
CA SER A 773 1.64 -10.74 -18.10
C SER A 773 1.27 -11.23 -19.51
N ALA A 774 0.05 -11.73 -19.70
CA ALA A 774 -0.46 -12.15 -21.01
C ALA A 774 -0.63 -10.95 -21.97
N ALA A 775 -1.21 -9.85 -21.49
CA ALA A 775 -1.39 -8.63 -22.29
C ALA A 775 -0.04 -8.01 -22.71
N MET A 776 0.97 -8.05 -21.83
CA MET A 776 2.31 -7.55 -22.14
C MET A 776 3.06 -8.44 -23.15
N SER A 777 2.79 -9.75 -23.15
CA SER A 777 3.41 -10.72 -24.06
C SER A 777 3.01 -10.58 -25.53
N LEU A 778 1.93 -9.84 -25.82
CA LEU A 778 1.47 -9.63 -27.19
C LEU A 778 2.56 -8.90 -28.00
N PRO A 779 2.92 -9.37 -29.20
CA PRO A 779 4.06 -8.85 -29.96
C PRO A 779 3.74 -7.56 -30.74
N CYS A 780 2.47 -7.16 -30.79
CA CYS A 780 1.99 -6.08 -31.62
C CYS A 780 1.86 -4.74 -30.87
N PRO A 781 1.88 -3.59 -31.60
CA PRO A 781 1.42 -2.34 -31.03
C PRO A 781 -0.10 -2.36 -30.80
N PRO A 782 -0.62 -1.51 -29.91
CA PRO A 782 -2.04 -1.45 -29.56
C PRO A 782 -2.97 -1.19 -30.75
N ASP A 783 -2.55 -0.36 -31.70
CA ASP A 783 -3.32 0.04 -32.88
C ASP A 783 -3.52 -1.10 -33.89
N ALA A 784 -2.78 -2.19 -33.75
CA ALA A 784 -2.94 -3.39 -34.58
C ALA A 784 -4.22 -4.20 -34.24
N LEU A 785 -4.94 -3.83 -33.17
CA LEU A 785 -6.20 -4.45 -32.75
C LEU A 785 -7.34 -3.42 -32.70
N PRO A 786 -7.73 -2.82 -33.84
CA PRO A 786 -8.66 -1.68 -33.86
C PRO A 786 -10.08 -2.01 -33.37
N ASP A 787 -10.51 -3.28 -33.46
CA ASP A 787 -11.82 -3.71 -32.98
C ASP A 787 -11.86 -3.90 -31.44
N LEU A 788 -10.71 -4.08 -30.77
CA LEU A 788 -10.65 -4.28 -29.32
C LEU A 788 -10.91 -2.96 -28.58
N ARG A 789 -12.13 -2.79 -28.06
CA ARG A 789 -12.60 -1.56 -27.40
C ARG A 789 -12.38 -1.57 -25.90
N THR A 790 -12.44 -2.74 -25.27
CA THR A 790 -12.22 -2.89 -23.82
C THR A 790 -11.24 -4.01 -23.55
N LEU A 791 -10.14 -3.65 -22.88
CA LEU A 791 -9.21 -4.60 -22.30
C LEU A 791 -9.39 -4.58 -20.78
N ALA A 792 -10.04 -5.61 -20.24
CA ALA A 792 -10.08 -5.82 -18.81
C ALA A 792 -8.80 -6.56 -18.37
N ILE A 793 -8.25 -6.16 -17.23
CA ILE A 793 -7.08 -6.78 -16.64
C ILE A 793 -7.35 -7.11 -15.18
N GLY A 794 -6.73 -8.18 -14.70
CA GLY A 794 -6.90 -8.62 -13.32
C GLY A 794 -6.15 -9.91 -13.06
N GLY A 795 -6.26 -10.41 -11.84
CA GLY A 795 -5.53 -11.61 -11.42
C GLY A 795 -4.04 -11.36 -11.07
N GLU A 796 -3.47 -10.21 -11.42
CA GLU A 796 -2.11 -9.74 -11.04
C GLU A 796 -2.15 -8.23 -10.75
N ALA A 797 -1.10 -7.69 -10.12
CA ALA A 797 -0.95 -6.24 -10.05
C ALA A 797 -0.64 -5.70 -11.46
N CYS A 798 -1.38 -4.70 -11.92
CA CYS A 798 -1.13 -4.11 -13.23
C CYS A 798 0.08 -3.15 -13.18
N PRO A 799 1.09 -3.32 -14.05
CA PRO A 799 2.18 -2.36 -14.19
C PRO A 799 1.70 -1.11 -14.95
N ALA A 800 2.26 0.06 -14.64
CA ALA A 800 1.87 1.33 -15.29
C ALA A 800 2.17 1.30 -16.79
N GLU A 801 3.24 0.64 -17.19
CA GLU A 801 3.68 0.46 -18.58
C GLU A 801 2.63 -0.27 -19.44
N LEU A 802 1.84 -1.17 -18.83
CA LEU A 802 0.74 -1.82 -19.53
C LEU A 802 -0.35 -0.81 -19.89
N VAL A 803 -0.66 0.10 -18.96
CA VAL A 803 -1.68 1.14 -19.18
C VAL A 803 -1.21 2.11 -20.26
N GLU A 804 0.04 2.59 -20.16
CA GLU A 804 0.67 3.45 -21.19
C GLU A 804 0.63 2.82 -22.58
N ARG A 805 0.88 1.50 -22.64
CA ARG A 805 0.82 0.77 -23.89
C ARG A 805 -0.62 0.64 -24.38
N TRP A 806 -1.54 0.09 -23.59
CA TRP A 806 -2.80 -0.41 -24.12
C TRP A 806 -3.95 0.58 -24.09
N ALA A 807 -3.92 1.60 -23.22
CA ALA A 807 -4.97 2.59 -23.15
C ALA A 807 -4.82 3.62 -24.28
N THR A 808 -5.89 3.78 -25.06
CA THR A 808 -5.96 4.76 -26.15
C THR A 808 -7.27 5.54 -26.05
N PRO A 809 -7.44 6.67 -26.76
CA PRO A 809 -8.74 7.37 -26.79
C PRO A 809 -9.91 6.49 -27.25
N ALA A 810 -9.64 5.41 -28.01
CA ALA A 810 -10.64 4.46 -28.50
C ALA A 810 -10.73 3.16 -27.68
N ARG A 811 -9.77 2.89 -26.78
CA ARG A 811 -9.71 1.67 -25.97
C ARG A 811 -9.67 1.97 -24.49
N ARG A 812 -10.65 1.44 -23.75
CA ARG A 812 -10.65 1.42 -22.29
C ARG A 812 -9.76 0.28 -21.79
N VAL A 813 -8.89 0.59 -20.83
CA VAL A 813 -8.20 -0.40 -20.00
C VAL A 813 -8.82 -0.33 -18.62
N VAL A 814 -9.29 -1.46 -18.11
CA VAL A 814 -10.04 -1.52 -16.85
C VAL A 814 -9.42 -2.54 -15.92
N ASP A 815 -8.97 -2.12 -14.75
CA ASP A 815 -8.62 -3.05 -13.67
C ASP A 815 -9.91 -3.64 -13.09
N ALA A 816 -9.95 -4.97 -12.99
CA ALA A 816 -11.06 -5.72 -12.47
C ALA A 816 -10.55 -6.66 -11.35
N TYR A 817 -10.69 -6.18 -10.13
CA TYR A 817 -10.19 -6.84 -8.93
C TYR A 817 -11.31 -7.60 -8.23
N GLY A 818 -11.02 -8.85 -7.85
CA GLY A 818 -11.86 -9.61 -6.95
C GLY A 818 -11.27 -10.99 -6.68
N PRO A 819 -11.32 -11.48 -5.44
CA PRO A 819 -11.08 -12.89 -5.15
C PRO A 819 -12.30 -13.75 -5.52
N THR A 820 -12.06 -15.04 -5.74
CA THR A 820 -13.11 -16.04 -6.04
C THR A 820 -14.20 -16.11 -4.98
N GLU A 821 -13.84 -15.87 -3.73
CA GLU A 821 -14.78 -15.81 -2.60
C GLU A 821 -15.80 -14.65 -2.67
N THR A 822 -15.62 -13.71 -3.59
CA THR A 822 -16.56 -12.61 -3.87
C THR A 822 -17.09 -12.59 -5.30
N THR A 823 -17.05 -13.74 -5.99
CA THR A 823 -17.64 -13.93 -7.32
C THR A 823 -17.01 -13.03 -8.38
N VAL A 824 -15.78 -13.38 -8.78
CA VAL A 824 -15.03 -12.78 -9.88
C VAL A 824 -14.57 -11.33 -9.64
N TYR A 825 -15.48 -10.35 -9.67
CA TYR A 825 -15.15 -8.93 -9.58
C TYR A 825 -15.85 -8.31 -8.39
N ALA A 826 -15.07 -7.67 -7.52
CA ALA A 826 -15.55 -6.95 -6.35
C ALA A 826 -15.37 -5.44 -6.52
N THR A 827 -14.29 -5.00 -7.17
CA THR A 827 -14.03 -3.59 -7.49
C THR A 827 -13.51 -3.45 -8.91
N THR A 828 -13.71 -2.27 -9.51
CA THR A 828 -13.24 -1.97 -10.87
C THR A 828 -12.77 -0.53 -11.01
N ALA A 829 -11.75 -0.29 -11.86
CA ALA A 829 -11.24 1.04 -12.18
C ALA A 829 -10.95 1.20 -13.66
N ASP A 830 -11.35 2.33 -14.26
CA ASP A 830 -10.79 2.77 -15.53
C ASP A 830 -9.36 3.28 -15.30
N LEU A 831 -8.39 2.67 -15.97
CA LEU A 831 -6.99 3.04 -15.86
C LEU A 831 -6.63 4.09 -16.91
N VAL A 832 -5.87 5.08 -16.48
CA VAL A 832 -5.49 6.24 -17.30
C VAL A 832 -3.96 6.35 -17.34
N PRO A 833 -3.35 6.49 -18.52
CA PRO A 833 -1.92 6.78 -18.66
C PRO A 833 -1.47 7.95 -17.78
N GLY A 834 -0.28 7.85 -17.20
CA GLY A 834 0.32 8.85 -16.32
C GLY A 834 -0.33 8.96 -14.92
N ARG A 835 -1.30 8.09 -14.58
CA ARG A 835 -1.94 8.04 -13.26
C ARG A 835 -1.54 6.77 -12.50
N PRO A 836 -1.52 6.79 -11.16
CA PRO A 836 -1.31 5.59 -10.36
C PRO A 836 -2.34 4.50 -10.69
N VAL A 837 -1.88 3.25 -10.74
CA VAL A 837 -2.75 2.08 -10.91
C VAL A 837 -3.53 1.84 -9.61
N VAL A 838 -4.83 1.62 -9.75
CA VAL A 838 -5.79 1.47 -8.64
C VAL A 838 -6.73 0.31 -8.94
N ILE A 839 -7.26 -0.32 -7.89
CA ILE A 839 -8.29 -1.38 -8.01
C ILE A 839 -9.72 -0.81 -7.97
N GLY A 840 -9.86 0.49 -7.72
CA GLY A 840 -11.06 1.24 -8.03
C GLY A 840 -12.11 1.26 -6.94
N ARG A 841 -13.38 1.15 -7.35
CA ARG A 841 -14.54 1.24 -6.45
C ARG A 841 -15.36 -0.05 -6.48
N PRO A 842 -16.15 -0.32 -5.43
CA PRO A 842 -17.00 -1.50 -5.40
C PRO A 842 -17.97 -1.57 -6.57
N VAL A 843 -18.18 -2.76 -7.10
CA VAL A 843 -19.18 -3.02 -8.14
C VAL A 843 -20.61 -2.94 -7.59
N ALA A 844 -21.61 -3.02 -8.49
CA ALA A 844 -23.02 -3.01 -8.12
C ALA A 844 -23.36 -4.02 -7.00
N ASN A 845 -24.13 -3.56 -6.01
CA ASN A 845 -24.49 -4.28 -4.77
C ASN A 845 -23.32 -4.84 -3.96
N GLY A 846 -22.09 -4.42 -4.26
CA GLY A 846 -20.87 -4.73 -3.53
C GLY A 846 -20.47 -3.60 -2.59
N ARG A 847 -19.80 -3.95 -1.50
CA ARG A 847 -19.16 -2.98 -0.61
C ARG A 847 -17.72 -3.40 -0.38
N ALA A 848 -16.84 -2.43 -0.25
CA ALA A 848 -15.47 -2.67 0.15
C ALA A 848 -15.13 -1.79 1.35
N TYR A 849 -14.41 -2.36 2.30
CA TYR A 849 -13.90 -1.69 3.49
C TYR A 849 -12.39 -1.91 3.59
N VAL A 850 -11.66 -0.92 4.11
CA VAL A 850 -10.28 -1.09 4.57
C VAL A 850 -10.32 -0.97 6.09
N LEU A 851 -10.01 -2.07 6.76
CA LEU A 851 -10.21 -2.22 8.20
C LEU A 851 -8.89 -2.49 8.93
N ASP A 852 -8.83 -2.05 10.19
CA ASP A 852 -7.78 -2.45 11.13
C ASP A 852 -8.01 -3.87 11.69
N ASP A 853 -7.10 -4.33 12.54
CA ASP A 853 -7.15 -5.64 13.21
C ASP A 853 -8.36 -5.82 14.16
N ARG A 854 -9.10 -4.74 14.44
CA ARG A 854 -10.33 -4.71 15.24
C ARG A 854 -11.58 -4.49 14.41
N LEU A 855 -11.49 -4.68 13.09
CA LEU A 855 -12.57 -4.50 12.12
C LEU A 855 -13.10 -3.06 12.04
N ARG A 856 -12.33 -2.04 12.42
CA ARG A 856 -12.74 -0.63 12.33
C ARG A 856 -12.21 0.01 11.05
N PRO A 857 -12.97 0.91 10.40
CA PRO A 857 -12.49 1.57 9.19
C PRO A 857 -11.29 2.44 9.50
N VAL A 858 -10.28 2.35 8.65
CA VAL A 858 -9.10 3.22 8.75
C VAL A 858 -9.36 4.56 8.05
N PRO A 859 -8.78 5.67 8.54
CA PRO A 859 -8.74 6.93 7.81
C PRO A 859 -8.17 6.84 6.39
N VAL A 860 -8.56 7.79 5.55
CA VAL A 860 -8.00 7.98 4.20
C VAL A 860 -6.47 8.03 4.24
N GLY A 861 -5.84 7.38 3.27
CA GLY A 861 -4.37 7.28 3.17
C GLY A 861 -3.75 6.19 4.04
N LEU A 862 -4.44 5.70 5.08
CA LEU A 862 -3.91 4.64 5.93
C LEU A 862 -4.10 3.26 5.32
N VAL A 863 -3.12 2.40 5.59
CA VAL A 863 -3.12 1.01 5.15
C VAL A 863 -3.92 0.17 6.14
N GLY A 864 -4.78 -0.68 5.60
CA GLY A 864 -5.46 -1.73 6.35
C GLY A 864 -5.74 -2.93 5.46
N GLU A 865 -6.42 -3.93 6.01
CA GLU A 865 -6.83 -5.11 5.26
C GLU A 865 -8.15 -4.84 4.52
N ILE A 866 -8.24 -5.29 3.27
CA ILE A 866 -9.43 -5.14 2.44
C ILE A 866 -10.46 -6.20 2.83
N TYR A 867 -11.68 -5.77 3.12
CA TYR A 867 -12.85 -6.62 3.35
C TYR A 867 -13.89 -6.33 2.28
N LEU A 868 -14.52 -7.39 1.77
CA LEU A 868 -15.48 -7.28 0.67
C LEU A 868 -16.83 -7.85 1.10
N ALA A 869 -17.91 -7.08 0.93
CA ALA A 869 -19.25 -7.44 1.38
C ALA A 869 -20.29 -7.26 0.26
N GLY A 870 -21.51 -7.73 0.52
CA GLY A 870 -22.65 -7.55 -0.38
C GLY A 870 -22.98 -8.78 -1.22
N ALA A 871 -23.69 -8.57 -2.33
CA ALA A 871 -24.34 -9.64 -3.07
C ALA A 871 -23.37 -10.63 -3.76
N GLY A 872 -22.12 -10.21 -4.00
CA GLY A 872 -21.08 -11.06 -4.59
C GLY A 872 -20.42 -12.05 -3.62
N VAL A 873 -20.61 -11.91 -2.31
CA VAL A 873 -19.97 -12.79 -1.32
C VAL A 873 -20.48 -14.23 -1.46
N ALA A 874 -19.56 -15.18 -1.61
CA ALA A 874 -19.86 -16.60 -1.77
C ALA A 874 -20.54 -17.19 -0.52
N ARG A 875 -21.13 -18.39 -0.66
CA ARG A 875 -21.68 -19.11 0.50
C ARG A 875 -20.58 -19.43 1.51
N GLY A 876 -19.41 -19.83 1.00
CA GLY A 876 -18.26 -20.23 1.79
C GLY A 876 -17.43 -21.28 1.07
N TYR A 877 -16.60 -21.98 1.82
CA TYR A 877 -15.85 -23.13 1.33
C TYR A 877 -16.67 -24.41 1.51
N ALA A 878 -16.91 -25.14 0.41
CA ALA A 878 -17.66 -26.40 0.38
C ALA A 878 -17.07 -27.38 1.40
N ASN A 879 -17.91 -27.94 2.26
CA ASN A 879 -17.53 -28.92 3.29
C ASN A 879 -16.40 -28.46 4.26
N ARG A 880 -16.16 -27.13 4.39
CA ARG A 880 -15.16 -26.55 5.29
C ARG A 880 -15.75 -25.43 6.17
N PRO A 881 -16.63 -25.76 7.13
CA PRO A 881 -17.29 -24.75 7.97
C PRO A 881 -16.32 -23.94 8.84
N GLY A 882 -15.25 -24.56 9.37
CA GLY A 882 -14.24 -23.87 10.17
C GLY A 882 -13.50 -22.78 9.38
N LEU A 883 -12.95 -23.13 8.22
CA LEU A 883 -12.27 -22.17 7.33
C LEU A 883 -13.26 -21.12 6.80
N THR A 884 -14.51 -21.49 6.58
CA THR A 884 -15.57 -20.54 6.19
C THR A 884 -15.79 -19.51 7.30
N ALA A 885 -15.90 -19.92 8.55
CA ALA A 885 -16.09 -19.00 9.68
C ALA A 885 -14.87 -18.08 9.90
N GLU A 886 -13.66 -18.54 9.59
CA GLU A 886 -12.43 -17.74 9.67
C GLU A 886 -12.39 -16.60 8.63
N ARG A 887 -12.83 -16.87 7.39
CA ARG A 887 -12.70 -15.93 6.27
C ARG A 887 -13.98 -15.18 5.91
N PHE A 888 -15.15 -15.73 6.19
CA PHE A 888 -16.46 -15.10 5.93
C PHE A 888 -17.05 -14.62 7.25
N VAL A 889 -16.54 -13.49 7.73
CA VAL A 889 -16.88 -12.91 9.04
C VAL A 889 -18.16 -12.09 8.97
N ALA A 890 -18.74 -11.75 10.13
CA ALA A 890 -19.90 -10.87 10.20
C ALA A 890 -19.56 -9.48 9.63
N ASP A 891 -20.48 -8.88 8.88
CA ASP A 891 -20.38 -7.49 8.40
C ASP A 891 -21.06 -6.56 9.43
N PRO A 892 -20.31 -5.85 10.30
CA PRO A 892 -20.89 -4.99 11.34
C PRO A 892 -21.45 -3.67 10.76
N TYR A 893 -21.20 -3.38 9.49
CA TYR A 893 -21.60 -2.14 8.82
C TYR A 893 -22.73 -2.36 7.81
N GLY A 894 -22.99 -3.62 7.45
CA GLY A 894 -24.05 -4.03 6.55
C GLY A 894 -25.41 -4.24 7.24
N PRO A 895 -26.39 -4.76 6.47
CA PRO A 895 -27.68 -5.14 7.04
C PRO A 895 -27.54 -6.28 8.06
N PRO A 896 -28.48 -6.42 9.00
CA PRO A 896 -28.46 -7.53 9.97
C PRO A 896 -28.30 -8.90 9.31
N GLY A 897 -27.37 -9.71 9.81
CA GLY A 897 -27.03 -11.02 9.25
C GLY A 897 -26.12 -10.97 8.01
N GLY A 898 -25.66 -9.78 7.61
CA GLY A 898 -24.67 -9.59 6.56
C GLY A 898 -23.32 -10.23 6.91
N ARG A 899 -22.59 -10.62 5.86
CA ARG A 899 -21.22 -11.17 5.97
C ARG A 899 -20.29 -10.41 5.04
N MET A 900 -19.03 -10.36 5.41
CA MET A 900 -17.93 -9.85 4.61
C MET A 900 -16.83 -10.90 4.50
N TYR A 901 -16.15 -10.92 3.37
CA TYR A 901 -15.00 -11.76 3.11
C TYR A 901 -13.71 -11.02 3.45
N ARG A 902 -12.90 -11.65 4.30
CA ARG A 902 -11.56 -11.21 4.70
C ARG A 902 -10.53 -11.67 3.66
N THR A 903 -10.03 -10.72 2.86
CA THR A 903 -9.25 -11.03 1.65
C THR A 903 -7.81 -11.47 1.93
N GLY A 904 -7.20 -10.99 3.02
CA GLY A 904 -5.77 -11.03 3.24
C GLY A 904 -4.98 -10.01 2.40
N ASP A 905 -5.65 -9.17 1.62
CA ASP A 905 -5.03 -8.14 0.78
C ASP A 905 -4.95 -6.81 1.55
N LEU A 906 -3.82 -6.11 1.44
CA LEU A 906 -3.61 -4.78 2.01
C LEU A 906 -3.99 -3.71 0.98
N GLY A 907 -4.63 -2.64 1.46
CA GLY A 907 -4.98 -1.50 0.62
C GLY A 907 -5.19 -0.23 1.41
N ARG A 908 -5.45 0.86 0.68
CA ARG A 908 -5.81 2.17 1.22
C ARG A 908 -6.80 2.88 0.30
N TYR A 909 -7.58 3.80 0.87
CA TYR A 909 -8.40 4.74 0.09
C TYR A 909 -7.68 6.05 -0.15
N ASP A 910 -7.93 6.67 -1.30
CA ASP A 910 -7.74 8.11 -1.49
C ASP A 910 -8.96 8.91 -0.97
N ALA A 911 -8.89 10.24 -1.05
CA ALA A 911 -9.98 11.13 -0.62
C ALA A 911 -11.26 11.01 -1.46
N GLY A 912 -11.17 10.37 -2.63
CA GLY A 912 -12.32 10.04 -3.46
C GLY A 912 -13.01 8.75 -3.04
N GLY A 913 -12.36 7.88 -2.26
CA GLY A 913 -12.82 6.52 -1.99
C GLY A 913 -12.41 5.53 -3.08
N VAL A 914 -11.36 5.83 -3.84
CA VAL A 914 -10.73 4.91 -4.78
C VAL A 914 -9.71 4.07 -4.03
N LEU A 915 -9.76 2.75 -4.23
CA LEU A 915 -8.89 1.79 -3.58
C LEU A 915 -7.60 1.55 -4.36
N SER A 916 -6.47 1.54 -3.64
CA SER A 916 -5.20 1.01 -4.13
C SER A 916 -4.89 -0.32 -3.45
N TYR A 917 -4.40 -1.29 -4.23
CA TYR A 917 -3.83 -2.53 -3.73
C TYR A 917 -2.35 -2.34 -3.39
N LEU A 918 -1.91 -2.82 -2.23
CA LEU A 918 -0.54 -2.63 -1.72
C LEU A 918 0.22 -3.95 -1.50
N GLY A 919 -0.46 -5.09 -1.55
CA GLY A 919 0.16 -6.40 -1.33
C GLY A 919 -0.72 -7.34 -0.53
N ARG A 920 -0.14 -8.43 -0.03
CA ARG A 920 -0.80 -9.41 0.85
C ARG A 920 -0.18 -9.42 2.23
N VAL A 921 -1.00 -9.74 3.23
CA VAL A 921 -0.56 -9.99 4.61
C VAL A 921 0.11 -11.37 4.72
N ASP A 922 -0.27 -12.31 3.86
CA ASP A 922 0.24 -13.68 3.81
C ASP A 922 1.24 -13.89 2.65
N THR A 923 1.77 -15.11 2.54
CA THR A 923 2.77 -15.50 1.53
C THR A 923 2.16 -15.94 0.20
N GLN A 924 0.88 -15.65 -0.04
CA GLN A 924 0.24 -16.04 -1.29
C GLN A 924 0.72 -15.16 -2.44
N VAL A 925 0.89 -15.74 -3.62
CA VAL A 925 1.37 -15.03 -4.82
C VAL A 925 0.44 -15.25 -6.00
N LYS A 926 0.60 -14.38 -7.01
CA LYS A 926 -0.08 -14.48 -8.31
C LYS A 926 0.97 -14.76 -9.37
N LEU A 927 0.84 -15.87 -10.10
CA LEU A 927 1.77 -16.32 -11.15
C LEU A 927 0.98 -16.52 -12.45
N ARG A 928 1.20 -15.68 -13.46
CA ARG A 928 0.52 -15.77 -14.79
C ARG A 928 -1.01 -15.77 -14.67
N GLY A 929 -1.53 -14.96 -13.75
CA GLY A 929 -2.94 -14.85 -13.41
C GLY A 929 -3.46 -15.97 -12.49
N PHE A 930 -2.63 -16.94 -12.12
CA PHE A 930 -2.99 -18.02 -11.21
C PHE A 930 -2.69 -17.66 -9.76
N ARG A 931 -3.66 -17.91 -8.88
CA ARG A 931 -3.50 -17.75 -7.43
C ARG A 931 -2.77 -18.97 -6.86
N VAL A 932 -1.55 -18.77 -6.36
CA VAL A 932 -0.65 -19.83 -5.87
C VAL A 932 -0.35 -19.60 -4.38
N GLU A 933 -0.73 -20.57 -3.56
CA GLU A 933 -0.32 -20.64 -2.15
C GLU A 933 1.06 -21.29 -2.09
N LEU A 934 2.10 -20.51 -1.76
CA LEU A 934 3.46 -21.03 -1.67
C LEU A 934 3.57 -22.15 -0.63
N GLY A 935 2.78 -22.07 0.45
CA GLY A 935 2.65 -23.13 1.46
C GLY A 935 2.15 -24.48 0.92
N GLU A 936 1.34 -24.51 -0.15
CA GLU A 936 0.89 -25.77 -0.77
C GLU A 936 2.06 -26.49 -1.44
N VAL A 937 2.92 -25.75 -2.15
CA VAL A 937 4.14 -26.28 -2.75
C VAL A 937 5.10 -26.77 -1.68
N GLU A 938 5.30 -25.98 -0.63
CA GLU A 938 6.16 -26.31 0.51
C GLU A 938 5.68 -27.56 1.25
N THR A 939 4.37 -27.70 1.47
CA THR A 939 3.77 -28.85 2.16
C THR A 939 3.95 -30.14 1.35
N VAL A 940 3.72 -30.11 0.03
CA VAL A 940 3.91 -31.29 -0.83
C VAL A 940 5.39 -31.69 -0.90
N LEU A 941 6.31 -30.71 -0.92
CA LEU A 941 7.75 -30.98 -0.86
C LEU A 941 8.19 -31.55 0.49
N ALA A 942 7.68 -31.01 1.60
CA ALA A 942 7.99 -31.49 2.94
C ALA A 942 7.51 -32.93 3.19
N ALA A 943 6.52 -33.40 2.42
CA ALA A 943 6.08 -34.80 2.45
C ALA A 943 7.02 -35.77 1.71
N HIS A 944 8.02 -35.26 0.95
CA HIS A 944 9.00 -36.11 0.27
C HIS A 944 10.02 -36.68 1.27
N PRO A 945 10.30 -38.00 1.29
CA PRO A 945 11.13 -38.64 2.32
C PRO A 945 12.57 -38.10 2.46
N ARG A 946 13.09 -37.48 1.40
CA ARG A 946 14.45 -36.92 1.33
C ARG A 946 14.52 -35.41 1.56
N VAL A 947 13.42 -34.75 1.87
CA VAL A 947 13.34 -33.30 2.13
C VAL A 947 13.08 -33.06 3.62
N ALA A 948 13.93 -32.27 4.28
CA ALA A 948 13.72 -31.86 5.67
C ALA A 948 12.80 -30.64 5.76
N VAL A 949 13.12 -29.60 5.00
CA VAL A 949 12.31 -28.39 4.92
C VAL A 949 12.43 -27.78 3.52
N ALA A 950 11.38 -27.11 3.07
CA ALA A 950 11.37 -26.39 1.82
C ALA A 950 10.71 -25.01 1.99
N ALA A 951 11.18 -24.03 1.24
CA ALA A 951 10.58 -22.71 1.11
C ALA A 951 10.39 -22.39 -0.37
N ALA A 952 9.19 -21.95 -0.74
CA ALA A 952 8.85 -21.53 -2.10
C ALA A 952 8.82 -20.00 -2.16
N THR A 953 9.25 -19.43 -3.28
CA THR A 953 9.17 -17.98 -3.56
C THR A 953 9.00 -17.73 -5.05
N LEU A 954 8.62 -16.50 -5.39
CA LEU A 954 8.52 -16.05 -6.76
C LEU A 954 9.76 -15.21 -7.13
N ARG A 955 10.43 -15.56 -8.23
CA ARG A 955 11.55 -14.76 -8.79
C ARG A 955 11.16 -14.33 -10.20
N GLY A 956 10.78 -13.06 -10.36
CA GLY A 956 10.15 -12.58 -11.61
C GLY A 956 8.83 -13.33 -11.87
N ASP A 957 8.67 -13.90 -13.07
CA ASP A 957 7.50 -14.70 -13.47
C ASP A 957 7.74 -16.22 -13.36
N SER A 958 8.64 -16.65 -12.47
CA SER A 958 9.03 -18.05 -12.28
C SER A 958 8.94 -18.48 -10.82
N LEU A 959 8.41 -19.68 -10.60
CA LEU A 959 8.31 -20.28 -9.27
C LEU A 959 9.61 -20.99 -8.93
N ALA A 960 10.23 -20.62 -7.81
CA ALA A 960 11.45 -21.24 -7.31
C ALA A 960 11.22 -21.87 -5.94
N VAL A 961 11.88 -23.01 -5.69
CA VAL A 961 11.88 -23.66 -4.38
C VAL A 961 13.30 -23.84 -3.86
N TYR A 962 13.49 -23.52 -2.59
CA TYR A 962 14.71 -23.72 -1.82
C TYR A 962 14.51 -24.89 -0.87
N VAL A 963 15.37 -25.90 -0.95
CA VAL A 963 15.16 -27.20 -0.30
C VAL A 963 16.37 -27.55 0.56
N VAL A 964 16.11 -27.91 1.81
CA VAL A 964 17.10 -28.50 2.72
C VAL A 964 16.89 -30.02 2.73
N PRO A 965 17.91 -30.83 2.37
CA PRO A 965 17.81 -32.29 2.37
C PRO A 965 17.67 -32.87 3.79
N ALA A 966 16.92 -33.97 3.94
CA ALA A 966 16.69 -34.61 5.25
C ALA A 966 17.92 -35.30 5.85
N SER A 967 18.78 -35.88 5.01
CA SER A 967 20.13 -36.37 5.31
C SER A 967 20.72 -37.05 4.06
N GLY A 968 22.05 -37.02 3.91
CA GLY A 968 22.74 -37.63 2.77
C GLY A 968 22.75 -36.76 1.52
N GLU A 969 22.94 -37.39 0.35
CA GLU A 969 22.99 -36.69 -0.94
C GLU A 969 21.61 -36.08 -1.27
N PRO A 970 21.53 -34.82 -1.74
CA PRO A 970 20.26 -34.21 -2.14
C PRO A 970 19.60 -35.01 -3.27
N PRO A 971 18.25 -35.14 -3.28
CA PRO A 971 17.57 -35.69 -4.45
C PRO A 971 17.83 -34.79 -5.66
N PRO A 972 17.99 -35.34 -6.88
CA PRO A 972 18.15 -34.52 -8.06
C PRO A 972 16.89 -33.69 -8.30
N ALA A 973 17.04 -32.47 -8.83
CA ALA A 973 15.93 -31.53 -9.03
C ALA A 973 14.76 -32.10 -9.85
N TRP A 974 15.04 -32.98 -10.82
CA TRP A 974 14.02 -33.63 -11.64
C TRP A 974 13.12 -34.59 -10.83
N GLU A 975 13.66 -35.24 -9.79
CA GLU A 975 12.92 -36.14 -8.89
C GLU A 975 11.88 -35.34 -8.10
N LEU A 976 12.30 -34.21 -7.52
CA LEU A 976 11.39 -33.31 -6.79
C LEU A 976 10.34 -32.67 -7.70
N ARG A 977 10.70 -32.31 -8.94
CA ARG A 977 9.74 -31.79 -9.93
C ARG A 977 8.73 -32.86 -10.36
N ALA A 978 9.16 -34.11 -10.54
CA ALA A 978 8.26 -35.23 -10.84
C ALA A 978 7.31 -35.50 -9.68
N TRP A 979 7.83 -35.54 -8.44
CA TRP A 979 7.02 -35.69 -7.23
C TRP A 979 5.93 -34.63 -7.10
N LEU A 980 6.28 -33.37 -7.36
CA LEU A 980 5.33 -32.26 -7.36
C LEU A 980 4.33 -32.38 -8.52
N GLY A 981 4.77 -32.72 -9.73
CA GLY A 981 3.92 -32.85 -10.91
C GLY A 981 2.86 -33.96 -10.81
N GLU A 982 3.11 -35.00 -10.00
CA GLU A 982 2.13 -36.04 -9.70
C GLU A 982 1.00 -35.57 -8.75
N ARG A 983 1.21 -34.47 -8.01
CA ARG A 983 0.36 -34.04 -6.87
C ARG A 983 -0.22 -32.64 -7.02
N LEU A 984 0.47 -31.77 -7.75
CA LEU A 984 0.12 -30.37 -7.96
C LEU A 984 -0.20 -30.09 -9.43
N PRO A 985 -1.02 -29.06 -9.72
CA PRO A 985 -1.19 -28.56 -11.08
C PRO A 985 0.14 -28.13 -11.69
N GLY A 986 0.27 -28.24 -13.01
CA GLY A 986 1.52 -27.92 -13.72
C GLY A 986 2.06 -26.51 -13.44
N TYR A 987 1.19 -25.51 -13.28
CA TYR A 987 1.59 -24.13 -12.96
C TYR A 987 2.14 -23.94 -11.53
N MET A 988 1.96 -24.93 -10.64
CA MET A 988 2.53 -24.94 -9.28
C MET A 988 3.81 -25.78 -9.19
N VAL A 989 4.25 -26.40 -10.29
CA VAL A 989 5.53 -27.11 -10.35
C VAL A 989 6.63 -26.06 -10.60
N PRO A 990 7.67 -25.98 -9.74
CA PRO A 990 8.68 -24.94 -9.84
C PRO A 990 9.54 -25.07 -11.09
N ASP A 991 9.92 -23.92 -11.63
CA ASP A 991 10.88 -23.78 -12.74
C ASP A 991 12.31 -24.07 -12.26
N ALA A 992 12.61 -23.69 -11.01
CA ALA A 992 13.92 -23.85 -10.39
C ALA A 992 13.84 -24.52 -9.01
N VAL A 993 14.78 -25.44 -8.76
CA VAL A 993 14.98 -26.10 -7.46
C VAL A 993 16.41 -25.81 -7.01
N VAL A 994 16.57 -25.17 -5.86
CA VAL A 994 17.86 -24.79 -5.28
C VAL A 994 18.04 -25.52 -3.95
N PHE A 995 19.20 -26.12 -3.74
CA PHE A 995 19.52 -26.81 -2.48
C PHE A 995 20.31 -25.90 -1.56
N LEU A 996 19.94 -25.88 -0.28
CA LEU A 996 20.62 -25.12 0.77
C LEU A 996 20.96 -26.06 1.94
N ASP A 997 22.01 -25.72 2.68
CA ASP A 997 22.35 -26.42 3.92
C ASP A 997 21.34 -26.11 5.04
N GLU A 998 20.87 -24.85 5.09
CA GLU A 998 19.81 -24.39 5.99
C GLU A 998 19.02 -23.24 5.34
N LEU A 999 17.79 -22.99 5.82
CA LEU A 999 17.02 -21.83 5.39
C LEU A 999 17.44 -20.60 6.21
N PRO A 1000 17.72 -19.45 5.57
CA PRO A 1000 17.99 -18.21 6.29
C PRO A 1000 16.78 -17.80 7.11
N VAL A 1001 17.01 -17.34 8.35
CA VAL A 1001 15.96 -16.87 9.25
C VAL A 1001 16.25 -15.45 9.72
N ASN A 1002 15.21 -14.62 9.80
CA ASN A 1002 15.31 -13.26 10.32
C ASN A 1002 15.43 -13.25 11.87
N ARG A 1003 15.62 -12.06 12.46
CA ARG A 1003 15.75 -11.88 13.93
C ARG A 1003 14.56 -12.40 14.75
N SER A 1004 13.40 -12.63 14.13
CA SER A 1004 12.20 -13.20 14.78
C SER A 1004 12.10 -14.73 14.68
N GLY A 1005 13.10 -15.39 14.08
CA GLY A 1005 13.12 -16.84 13.89
C GLY A 1005 12.23 -17.35 12.74
N LYS A 1006 11.76 -16.45 11.86
CA LYS A 1006 10.98 -16.81 10.65
C LYS A 1006 11.91 -16.88 9.43
N VAL A 1007 11.58 -17.74 8.46
CA VAL A 1007 12.30 -17.83 7.17
C VAL A 1007 12.35 -16.46 6.49
N ASP A 1008 13.54 -16.04 6.09
CA ASP A 1008 13.81 -14.79 5.37
C ASP A 1008 13.78 -15.05 3.86
N ARG A 1009 12.65 -14.74 3.21
CA ARG A 1009 12.31 -15.19 1.84
C ARG A 1009 12.89 -14.34 0.71
#